data_AF-S9TKR6-F1
#
_entry.id   AF-S9TKR6-F1
#
_cell.length_a   1.000
_cell.length_b   1.000
_cell.length_c   1.000
_cell.angle_alpha   90.00
_cell.angle_beta   90.00
_cell.angle_gamma   90.00
#
_symmetry.space_group_name_H-M   'P 1'
#
loop_
_entity.id
_entity.type
_entity.pdbx_description
1 polymer ?
#
loop_
_entity_poly.entity_id
_entity_poly.type
_entity_poly.pdbx_seq_one_letter_code
_entity_poly.pdbx_strand_id
1 'polypeptide(L)'
;MTLCATSLSELGSVALSHLEEVEDVKRQTGISSSLLDAWVYLFLENKKFDIAETVSKIHRRHAMEFGELATLTFTEHMREALRSGIIQEIGTDRLGRATFFVTSKRETTDSKLKEEERLLFDIALCMGTRLRADNNRCQMVMLINQEGANILKGDLSSLATRVAKFYPGGVDKMYLCKMGRMMAAMAKPIFKRLPPIMSERLVIVDDSDIKKGYLLELFDEDVLPVTFGGKNDCDNKEHWCKYAEKAEQYYREMKYALVERGITIKEWEVQQLELSGKVQTASSAGGFQRERPSVFSPMLREVSMAIQNMGTPTAHTDTSSTPDDAPLQTCLSEDLEGTYAYVPPCPANDGTGGPTWVDVMRGMPHELSIFFLGEMLRWRLEVEDQEDSARYALSSKYARDHSLLLREEQKNHIVRGELWYYGIPAPLRKLERLLFRFAALINLMFFVAALVFFACFGADVIATLYFGFFVQYNYFFPLSCVLLMVFIQFASMCARALDFLNCIIQDEVIPLLLPFKRVGATVQRFLYLAVTLVQFTIFSIYSVKGSPLRGLQVSFATGWLSAVFVVAFTHAFFFTGFFSSLGRDSNSFFALPIFLSSMFSGRKEYDESGDPLLRTSTLLITGIPTCVSVLFGISFLISRIVSLYACTLVSTMVSAYIVHIYTDEDGRNVSKTLIRISHLFASVTWLFVTFAFGFNNFEAQLGSTVIVSMVLAGAFLCISLVGVASHSNPMTLRIGLVLFLVYLIACWICCFPIVGRPMGLFCLAIMFHNGLNIVFSPNKLTNIQATFFLASATCLLIMACVLLGWYGTTQQHVDAQSLPSVPVTAEDSQSTLGLYHSYPVCTLTFGADDSFTIEDLALLSEVVSARDTSVLEADFNVWFSGRSITYTGVTDYLSADGVSWAMHRFDASSAKLTFLVVSNPYAISSIVGMTAWIDSLALAPLNIFLPWMWADTIVLVMSFSVKLISFKWISLIDSLSRAAQEQRSQSTNEVILIGSGVAGGISSVSAVRTGFSSVVFAAPGILHILGKLGLTFEGYHKYVLAIGAYYGLLDNVGGQDASLKQKLWCTGTAQYCLSPAFISKTLLETCGDTGGRRHV
;
A
#
# COMPACT_ATOMS: atom_id res chain seq x y z
N MET A 1 -51.91 -0.62 1.06
CA MET A 1 -51.47 0.66 0.50
C MET A 1 -50.81 0.28 -0.81
N THR A 2 -51.60 0.30 -1.87
CA THR A 2 -51.34 -0.28 -3.20
C THR A 2 -50.19 0.44 -3.90
N LEU A 3 -49.10 -0.25 -4.21
CA LEU A 3 -47.97 0.26 -4.98
C LEU A 3 -48.22 0.02 -6.48
N CYS A 4 -48.99 0.90 -7.10
CA CYS A 4 -49.06 0.97 -8.57
C CYS A 4 -47.68 1.35 -9.15
N ALA A 5 -47.26 0.64 -10.20
CA ALA A 5 -46.01 0.79 -10.97
C ALA A 5 -45.31 2.16 -10.82
N THR A 6 -44.09 2.17 -10.29
CA THR A 6 -43.32 3.41 -10.06
C THR A 6 -42.63 3.88 -11.34
N SER A 7 -42.71 5.19 -11.63
CA SER A 7 -42.06 5.78 -12.82
C SER A 7 -40.52 5.74 -12.75
N LEU A 8 -39.95 5.43 -11.59
CA LEU A 8 -38.51 5.22 -11.39
C LEU A 8 -37.92 4.09 -12.24
N SER A 9 -38.73 3.08 -12.55
CA SER A 9 -38.32 1.96 -13.40
C SER A 9 -37.87 2.41 -14.79
N GLU A 10 -38.45 3.51 -15.30
CA GLU A 10 -38.11 4.09 -16.61
C GLU A 10 -36.76 4.84 -16.61
N LEU A 11 -36.23 5.21 -15.44
CA LEU A 11 -34.90 5.83 -15.28
C LEU A 11 -33.78 4.81 -15.07
N GLY A 12 -34.10 3.56 -14.72
CA GLY A 12 -33.17 2.44 -14.59
C GLY A 12 -32.89 1.99 -13.16
N SER A 13 -32.04 0.97 -13.02
CA SER A 13 -31.80 0.25 -11.75
C SER A 13 -31.18 1.10 -10.64
N VAL A 14 -30.41 2.14 -10.99
CA VAL A 14 -29.83 3.07 -10.01
C VAL A 14 -30.92 3.93 -9.38
N ALA A 15 -31.84 4.47 -10.18
CA ALA A 15 -32.95 5.27 -9.67
C ALA A 15 -33.88 4.43 -8.78
N LEU A 16 -34.15 3.18 -9.16
CA LEU A 16 -34.92 2.23 -8.36
C LEU A 16 -34.28 1.93 -7.00
N SER A 17 -32.96 1.98 -6.88
CA SER A 17 -32.27 1.73 -5.60
C SER A 17 -32.51 2.84 -4.56
N HIS A 18 -33.00 4.01 -5.00
CA HIS A 18 -33.29 5.18 -4.17
C HIS A 18 -34.81 5.40 -3.95
N LEU A 19 -35.62 4.35 -4.09
CA LEU A 19 -37.08 4.42 -3.92
C LEU A 19 -37.48 4.88 -2.49
N GLU A 20 -36.74 4.45 -1.47
CA GLU A 20 -37.02 4.82 -0.07
C GLU A 20 -36.86 6.33 0.15
N GLU A 21 -35.78 6.92 -0.38
CA GLU A 21 -35.51 8.35 -0.29
C GLU A 21 -36.54 9.19 -1.08
N VAL A 22 -37.03 8.68 -2.21
CA VAL A 22 -38.10 9.30 -3.00
C VAL A 22 -39.43 9.31 -2.23
N GLU A 23 -39.79 8.21 -1.59
CA GLU A 23 -40.99 8.11 -0.76
C GLU A 23 -40.94 9.03 0.45
N ASP A 24 -39.78 9.21 1.07
CA ASP A 24 -39.61 10.15 2.18
C ASP A 24 -39.74 11.62 1.74
N VAL A 25 -39.25 11.98 0.55
CA VAL A 25 -39.48 13.33 -0.01
C VAL A 25 -40.95 13.54 -0.36
N LYS A 26 -41.62 12.55 -0.95
CA LYS A 26 -43.06 12.61 -1.28
C LYS A 26 -43.91 12.80 -0.03
N ARG A 27 -43.60 12.08 1.05
CA ARG A 27 -44.28 12.21 2.35
C ARG A 27 -44.15 13.62 2.92
N GLN A 28 -42.98 14.26 2.80
CA GLN A 28 -42.74 15.61 3.33
C GLN A 28 -43.30 16.74 2.44
N THR A 29 -43.47 16.49 1.14
CA THR A 29 -43.97 17.48 0.17
C THR A 29 -45.47 17.35 -0.14
N GLY A 30 -46.12 16.28 0.30
CA GLY A 30 -47.55 16.03 0.09
C GLY A 30 -47.90 15.43 -1.28
N ILE A 31 -46.92 14.92 -2.02
CA ILE A 31 -47.12 14.32 -3.34
C ILE A 31 -47.60 12.87 -3.20
N SER A 32 -48.79 12.55 -3.72
CA SER A 32 -49.41 11.22 -3.56
C SER A 32 -49.27 10.29 -4.77
N SER A 33 -49.05 10.81 -5.99
CA SER A 33 -49.02 10.02 -7.22
C SER A 33 -47.65 9.36 -7.47
N SER A 34 -47.63 8.06 -7.79
CA SER A 34 -46.41 7.32 -8.17
C SER A 34 -45.93 7.62 -9.60
N LEU A 35 -46.76 8.30 -10.41
CA LEU A 35 -46.36 8.79 -11.74
C LEU A 35 -45.25 9.85 -11.65
N LEU A 36 -45.16 10.54 -10.51
CA LEU A 36 -44.19 11.62 -10.27
C LEU A 36 -42.87 11.14 -9.64
N ASP A 37 -42.68 9.85 -9.40
CA ASP A 37 -41.49 9.34 -8.70
C ASP A 37 -40.18 9.67 -9.46
N ALA A 38 -40.18 9.51 -10.78
CA ALA A 38 -39.08 9.93 -11.65
C ALA A 38 -38.80 11.43 -11.53
N TRP A 39 -39.84 12.27 -11.51
CA TRP A 39 -39.69 13.72 -11.35
C TRP A 39 -39.08 14.09 -10.00
N VAL A 40 -39.51 13.46 -8.91
CA VAL A 40 -38.95 13.69 -7.55
C VAL A 40 -37.48 13.25 -7.49
N TYR A 41 -37.13 12.11 -8.09
CA TYR A 41 -35.76 11.61 -8.15
C TYR A 41 -34.79 12.58 -8.82
N LEU A 42 -35.22 13.28 -9.88
CA LEU A 42 -34.40 14.29 -10.57
C LEU A 42 -33.96 15.45 -9.65
N PHE A 43 -34.76 15.79 -8.63
CA PHE A 43 -34.39 16.77 -7.61
C PHE A 43 -33.43 16.17 -6.56
N LEU A 44 -33.65 14.92 -6.15
CA LEU A 44 -32.80 14.19 -5.20
C LEU A 44 -31.37 14.00 -5.75
N GLU A 45 -31.24 13.54 -7.00
CA GLU A 45 -29.95 13.36 -7.67
C GLU A 45 -29.15 14.67 -7.67
N ASN A 46 -29.82 15.79 -7.93
CA ASN A 46 -29.16 17.11 -7.95
C ASN A 46 -28.56 17.51 -6.60
N LYS A 47 -29.17 17.07 -5.49
CA LYS A 47 -28.74 17.41 -4.13
C LYS A 47 -27.93 16.31 -3.46
N LYS A 48 -27.34 15.42 -4.27
CA LYS A 48 -26.55 14.28 -3.76
C LYS A 48 -27.33 13.48 -2.71
N PHE A 49 -28.63 13.35 -2.93
CA PHE A 49 -29.57 12.62 -2.07
C PHE A 49 -29.80 13.24 -0.67
N ASP A 50 -29.59 14.56 -0.51
CA ASP A 50 -30.05 15.31 0.67
C ASP A 50 -31.56 15.56 0.62
N ILE A 51 -32.31 14.89 1.49
CA ILE A 51 -33.78 14.95 1.56
C ILE A 51 -34.26 16.37 1.94
N ALA A 52 -33.66 17.00 2.95
CA ALA A 52 -34.11 18.29 3.46
C ALA A 52 -33.88 19.42 2.43
N GLU A 53 -32.72 19.40 1.76
CA GLU A 53 -32.44 20.36 0.70
C GLU A 53 -33.33 20.15 -0.53
N THR A 54 -33.65 18.89 -0.85
CA THR A 54 -34.56 18.52 -1.94
C THR A 54 -35.98 19.05 -1.69
N VAL A 55 -36.53 18.83 -0.51
CA VAL A 55 -37.85 19.35 -0.10
C VAL A 55 -37.88 20.88 -0.23
N SER A 56 -36.86 21.57 0.30
CA SER A 56 -36.71 23.03 0.16
C SER A 56 -36.67 23.48 -1.30
N LYS A 57 -36.08 22.68 -2.20
CA LYS A 57 -35.96 23.00 -3.61
C LYS A 57 -37.27 22.79 -4.38
N ILE A 58 -38.04 21.75 -4.04
CA ILE A 58 -39.39 21.54 -4.57
C ILE A 58 -40.31 22.70 -4.15
N HIS A 59 -40.26 23.15 -2.89
CA HIS A 59 -41.00 24.34 -2.48
C HIS A 59 -40.59 25.61 -3.24
N ARG A 60 -39.27 25.80 -3.49
CA ARG A 60 -38.78 26.90 -4.33
C ARG A 60 -39.29 26.80 -5.77
N ARG A 61 -39.45 25.59 -6.30
CA ARG A 61 -40.07 25.35 -7.60
C ARG A 61 -41.55 25.78 -7.59
N HIS A 62 -42.34 25.32 -6.62
CA HIS A 62 -43.75 25.71 -6.53
C HIS A 62 -43.92 27.24 -6.40
N ALA A 63 -43.08 27.89 -5.59
CA ALA A 63 -43.10 29.36 -5.44
C ALA A 63 -42.84 30.09 -6.77
N MET A 64 -41.96 29.56 -7.64
CA MET A 64 -41.71 30.12 -8.97
C MET A 64 -42.92 29.93 -9.90
N GLU A 65 -43.62 28.80 -9.82
CA GLU A 65 -44.83 28.56 -10.63
C GLU A 65 -45.93 29.60 -10.33
N PHE A 66 -46.22 29.82 -9.04
CA PHE A 66 -47.24 30.79 -8.64
C PHE A 66 -46.76 32.26 -8.73
N GLY A 67 -45.47 32.53 -8.53
CA GLY A 67 -44.93 33.90 -8.53
C GLY A 67 -44.58 34.43 -9.93
N GLU A 68 -43.98 33.62 -10.78
CA GLU A 68 -43.45 34.02 -12.09
C GLU A 68 -44.31 33.51 -13.26
N LEU A 69 -44.71 32.23 -13.27
CA LEU A 69 -45.44 31.65 -14.42
C LEU A 69 -46.93 32.01 -14.44
N ALA A 70 -47.58 32.10 -13.28
CA ALA A 70 -49.00 32.47 -13.18
C ALA A 70 -49.26 33.95 -13.56
N THR A 71 -48.27 34.83 -13.35
CA THR A 71 -48.39 36.28 -13.59
C THR A 71 -48.03 36.70 -15.02
N LEU A 72 -47.45 35.78 -15.81
CA LEU A 72 -47.02 36.07 -17.17
C LEU A 72 -48.18 36.37 -18.13
N THR A 73 -48.00 37.37 -19.00
CA THR A 73 -48.92 37.75 -20.08
C THR A 73 -48.20 37.74 -21.42
N PHE A 74 -48.81 37.13 -22.45
CA PHE A 74 -48.20 37.06 -23.78
C PHE A 74 -48.20 38.45 -24.45
N THR A 75 -47.01 39.02 -24.63
CA THR A 75 -46.78 40.20 -25.48
C THR A 75 -46.82 39.82 -26.95
N GLU A 76 -47.00 40.81 -27.83
CA GLU A 76 -46.98 40.56 -29.28
C GLU A 76 -45.60 40.09 -29.74
N HIS A 77 -44.54 40.59 -29.11
CA HIS A 77 -43.19 40.13 -29.38
C HIS A 77 -42.98 38.66 -29.00
N MET A 78 -43.49 38.20 -27.84
CA MET A 78 -43.43 36.79 -27.44
C MET A 78 -44.14 35.86 -28.44
N ARG A 79 -45.27 36.33 -29.00
CA ARG A 79 -46.03 35.62 -30.04
C ARG A 79 -45.26 35.51 -31.35
N GLU A 80 -44.55 36.57 -31.75
CA GLU A 80 -43.67 36.56 -32.91
C GLU A 80 -42.43 35.67 -32.69
N ALA A 81 -41.83 35.74 -31.51
CA ALA A 81 -40.67 34.95 -31.13
C ALA A 81 -40.97 33.44 -31.11
N LEU A 82 -42.12 33.01 -30.58
CA LEU A 82 -42.54 31.60 -30.68
C LEU A 82 -42.70 31.14 -32.13
N ARG A 83 -43.22 32.00 -33.02
CA ARG A 83 -43.42 31.69 -34.45
C ARG A 83 -42.15 31.82 -35.31
N SER A 84 -41.02 32.21 -34.71
CA SER A 84 -39.74 32.37 -35.40
C SER A 84 -38.91 31.09 -35.49
N GLY A 85 -39.35 30.00 -34.85
CA GLY A 85 -38.66 28.70 -34.91
C GLY A 85 -37.32 28.66 -34.17
N ILE A 86 -37.17 29.44 -33.09
CA ILE A 86 -35.98 29.39 -32.22
C ILE A 86 -35.91 28.06 -31.47
N ILE A 87 -37.04 27.60 -30.92
CA ILE A 87 -37.19 26.34 -30.20
C ILE A 87 -38.49 25.65 -30.64
N GLN A 88 -38.43 24.34 -30.89
CA GLN A 88 -39.61 23.55 -31.27
C GLN A 88 -39.51 22.09 -30.81
N GLU A 89 -40.64 21.45 -30.53
CA GLU A 89 -40.74 20.01 -30.25
C GLU A 89 -40.82 19.23 -31.58
N ILE A 90 -39.88 18.30 -31.83
CA ILE A 90 -39.77 17.57 -33.10
C ILE A 90 -40.11 16.07 -33.00
N GLY A 91 -40.31 15.55 -31.79
CA GLY A 91 -40.70 14.16 -31.56
C GLY A 91 -40.12 13.59 -30.28
N THR A 92 -39.93 12.27 -30.23
CA THR A 92 -39.28 11.55 -29.13
C THR A 92 -38.04 10.82 -29.60
N ASP A 93 -37.05 10.72 -28.73
CA ASP A 93 -35.91 9.85 -28.99
C ASP A 93 -36.23 8.37 -28.69
N ARG A 94 -35.26 7.49 -28.92
CA ARG A 94 -35.43 6.05 -28.68
C ARG A 94 -35.62 5.66 -27.22
N LEU A 95 -35.31 6.56 -26.29
CA LEU A 95 -35.55 6.40 -24.86
C LEU A 95 -36.90 7.02 -24.43
N GLY A 96 -37.67 7.52 -25.40
CA GLY A 96 -38.97 8.16 -25.26
C GLY A 96 -38.94 9.59 -24.72
N ARG A 97 -37.77 10.22 -24.59
CA ARG A 97 -37.61 11.60 -24.08
C ARG A 97 -38.08 12.59 -25.14
N ALA A 98 -38.73 13.68 -24.72
CA ALA A 98 -39.17 14.72 -25.65
C ALA A 98 -37.97 15.44 -26.29
N THR A 99 -37.91 15.46 -27.61
CA THR A 99 -36.80 16.02 -28.38
C THR A 99 -37.14 17.40 -28.89
N PHE A 100 -36.31 18.38 -28.53
CA PHE A 100 -36.46 19.77 -28.93
C PHE A 100 -35.34 20.16 -29.88
N PHE A 101 -35.70 20.79 -30.99
CA PHE A 101 -34.77 21.37 -31.94
C PHE A 101 -34.63 22.87 -31.69
N VAL A 102 -33.39 23.33 -31.50
CA VAL A 102 -33.06 24.72 -31.18
C VAL A 102 -32.14 25.29 -32.24
N THR A 103 -32.50 26.43 -32.84
CA THR A 103 -31.70 27.09 -33.88
C THR A 103 -31.12 28.40 -33.38
N SER A 104 -29.85 28.39 -32.96
CA SER A 104 -29.19 29.56 -32.36
C SER A 104 -28.96 30.72 -33.33
N LYS A 105 -29.06 30.51 -34.64
CA LYS A 105 -28.95 31.57 -35.66
C LYS A 105 -30.13 32.58 -35.61
N ARG A 106 -31.29 32.15 -35.10
CA ARG A 106 -32.54 32.95 -35.09
C ARG A 106 -32.76 33.73 -33.78
N GLU A 107 -31.86 33.61 -32.82
CA GLU A 107 -31.93 34.29 -31.52
C GLU A 107 -31.70 35.81 -31.65
N THR A 108 -32.45 36.62 -30.90
CA THR A 108 -32.30 38.08 -30.94
C THR A 108 -31.12 38.54 -30.09
N THR A 109 -30.54 39.71 -30.40
CA THR A 109 -29.41 40.28 -29.61
C THR A 109 -29.82 41.42 -28.69
N ASP A 110 -31.11 41.74 -28.58
CA ASP A 110 -31.60 42.87 -27.79
C ASP A 110 -31.69 42.49 -26.30
N SER A 111 -30.92 43.17 -25.46
CA SER A 111 -30.90 42.91 -24.01
C SER A 111 -32.22 43.21 -23.32
N LYS A 112 -33.10 44.03 -23.91
CA LYS A 112 -34.43 44.36 -23.35
C LYS A 112 -35.46 43.25 -23.53
N LEU A 113 -35.26 42.36 -24.51
CA LEU A 113 -36.20 41.28 -24.85
C LEU A 113 -35.81 39.93 -24.23
N LYS A 114 -34.62 39.84 -23.62
CA LYS A 114 -34.08 38.62 -22.99
C LYS A 114 -34.94 38.08 -21.85
N GLU A 115 -35.62 38.94 -21.10
CA GLU A 115 -36.52 38.51 -20.04
C GLU A 115 -37.78 37.82 -20.61
N GLU A 116 -38.30 38.31 -21.74
CA GLU A 116 -39.42 37.68 -22.45
C GLU A 116 -39.00 36.34 -23.08
N GLU A 117 -37.81 36.28 -23.70
CA GLU A 117 -37.23 35.03 -24.23
C GLU A 117 -36.98 33.97 -23.14
N ARG A 118 -36.53 34.41 -21.95
CA ARG A 118 -36.34 33.52 -20.78
C ARG A 118 -37.66 32.90 -20.33
N LEU A 119 -38.74 33.68 -20.33
CA LEU A 119 -40.09 33.19 -19.96
C LEU A 119 -40.64 32.23 -21.01
N LEU A 120 -40.40 32.48 -22.31
CA LEU A 120 -40.72 31.52 -23.38
C LEU A 120 -39.93 30.21 -23.22
N PHE A 121 -38.67 30.29 -22.82
CA PHE A 121 -37.85 29.12 -22.54
C PHE A 121 -38.39 28.31 -21.36
N ASP A 122 -38.90 28.95 -20.30
CA ASP A 122 -39.56 28.27 -19.19
C ASP A 122 -40.84 27.53 -19.63
N ILE A 123 -41.62 28.10 -20.55
CA ILE A 123 -42.78 27.42 -21.16
C ILE A 123 -42.32 26.19 -21.93
N ALA A 124 -41.27 26.29 -22.74
CA ALA A 124 -40.72 25.16 -23.49
C ALA A 124 -40.19 24.05 -22.56
N LEU A 125 -39.54 24.42 -21.44
CA LEU A 125 -39.10 23.46 -20.42
C LEU A 125 -40.27 22.75 -19.73
N CYS A 126 -41.33 23.49 -19.38
CA CYS A 126 -42.54 22.90 -18.80
C CYS A 126 -43.19 21.93 -19.78
N MET A 127 -43.30 22.30 -21.06
CA MET A 127 -43.82 21.43 -22.11
C MET A 127 -42.93 20.22 -22.37
N GLY A 128 -41.60 20.37 -22.33
CA GLY A 128 -40.66 19.28 -22.61
C GLY A 128 -40.52 18.28 -21.46
N THR A 129 -40.74 18.74 -20.23
CA THR A 129 -40.67 17.89 -19.03
C THR A 129 -42.05 17.43 -18.53
N ARG A 130 -43.11 17.66 -19.33
CA ARG A 130 -44.50 17.27 -19.00
C ARG A 130 -44.66 15.76 -18.84
N LEU A 131 -45.57 15.35 -17.97
CA LEU A 131 -45.96 13.96 -17.82
C LEU A 131 -46.73 13.50 -19.07
N ARG A 132 -46.43 12.30 -19.59
CA ARG A 132 -47.10 11.75 -20.78
C ARG A 132 -47.55 10.32 -20.52
N ALA A 133 -48.66 9.91 -21.14
CA ALA A 133 -49.19 8.55 -21.00
C ALA A 133 -48.21 7.48 -21.50
N ASP A 134 -47.36 7.81 -22.47
CA ASP A 134 -46.38 6.90 -23.08
C ASP A 134 -45.01 6.93 -22.37
N ASN A 135 -44.69 7.97 -21.61
CA ASN A 135 -43.41 8.12 -20.92
C ASN A 135 -43.53 9.02 -19.67
N ASN A 136 -43.16 8.49 -18.51
CA ASN A 136 -43.25 9.14 -17.21
C ASN A 136 -41.92 9.73 -16.70
N ARG A 137 -40.83 9.67 -17.49
CA ARG A 137 -39.49 10.12 -17.08
C ARG A 137 -39.38 11.62 -16.77
N CYS A 138 -40.30 12.43 -17.28
CA CYS A 138 -40.29 13.90 -17.15
C CYS A 138 -38.97 14.56 -17.62
N GLN A 139 -38.31 13.96 -18.62
CA GLN A 139 -37.04 14.40 -19.17
C GLN A 139 -37.17 14.82 -20.65
N MET A 140 -36.40 15.84 -21.02
CA MET A 140 -36.25 16.31 -22.40
C MET A 140 -34.80 16.27 -22.87
N VAL A 141 -34.63 16.30 -24.19
CA VAL A 141 -33.35 16.37 -24.88
C VAL A 141 -33.38 17.54 -25.87
N MET A 142 -32.27 18.27 -25.98
CA MET A 142 -32.14 19.39 -26.90
C MET A 142 -31.10 19.11 -27.99
N LEU A 143 -31.50 19.25 -29.25
CA LEU A 143 -30.63 19.27 -30.43
C LEU A 143 -30.42 20.73 -30.84
N ILE A 144 -29.23 21.26 -30.57
CA ILE A 144 -28.92 22.67 -30.77
C ILE A 144 -28.07 22.83 -32.02
N ASN A 145 -28.63 23.47 -33.05
CA ASN A 145 -27.94 23.80 -34.29
C ASN A 145 -27.11 25.09 -34.13
N GLN A 146 -25.79 24.97 -34.19
CA GLN A 146 -24.84 26.08 -34.09
C GLN A 146 -24.35 26.60 -35.46
N GLU A 147 -24.94 26.13 -36.56
CA GLU A 147 -24.54 26.53 -37.91
C GLU A 147 -24.76 28.03 -38.16
N GLY A 148 -23.65 28.78 -38.28
CA GLY A 148 -23.66 30.24 -38.49
C GLY A 148 -23.97 31.08 -37.25
N ALA A 149 -23.94 30.48 -36.05
CA ALA A 149 -24.21 31.16 -34.79
C ALA A 149 -22.94 31.74 -34.12
N ASN A 150 -23.09 32.89 -33.46
CA ASN A 150 -22.05 33.46 -32.60
C ASN A 150 -22.32 33.08 -31.13
N ILE A 151 -21.73 31.98 -30.64
CA ILE A 151 -21.87 31.50 -29.24
C ILE A 151 -21.48 32.58 -28.19
N LEU A 152 -20.75 33.62 -28.58
CA LEU A 152 -20.35 34.75 -27.72
C LEU A 152 -21.44 35.82 -27.47
N LYS A 153 -22.67 35.65 -27.97
CA LYS A 153 -23.74 36.66 -27.83
C LYS A 153 -24.84 36.35 -26.80
N GLY A 154 -24.96 35.09 -26.35
CA GLY A 154 -25.98 34.65 -25.38
C GLY A 154 -25.42 34.47 -23.95
N ASP A 155 -26.21 34.83 -22.93
CA ASP A 155 -25.85 34.61 -21.52
C ASP A 155 -26.21 33.19 -21.09
N LEU A 156 -25.48 32.21 -21.62
CA LEU A 156 -25.66 30.78 -21.33
C LEU A 156 -25.53 30.46 -19.83
N SER A 157 -24.81 31.31 -19.09
CA SER A 157 -24.54 31.12 -17.67
C SER A 157 -25.78 31.35 -16.79
N SER A 158 -26.58 32.37 -17.09
CA SER A 158 -27.81 32.66 -16.36
C SER A 158 -28.91 31.66 -16.66
N LEU A 159 -29.05 31.24 -17.93
CA LEU A 159 -30.00 30.20 -18.34
C LEU A 159 -29.65 28.83 -17.75
N ALA A 160 -28.38 28.42 -17.78
CA ALA A 160 -27.93 27.18 -17.15
C ALA A 160 -28.14 27.19 -15.62
N THR A 161 -27.93 28.34 -14.97
CA THR A 161 -28.21 28.50 -13.53
C THR A 161 -29.70 28.41 -13.25
N ARG A 162 -30.56 28.96 -14.13
CA ARG A 162 -32.02 28.88 -14.02
C ARG A 162 -32.53 27.45 -14.17
N VAL A 163 -32.05 26.70 -15.16
CA VAL A 163 -32.35 25.27 -15.34
C VAL A 163 -31.90 24.47 -14.11
N ALA A 164 -30.65 24.66 -13.66
CA ALA A 164 -30.14 23.98 -12.48
C ALA A 164 -30.93 24.31 -11.21
N LYS A 165 -31.52 25.51 -11.09
CA LYS A 165 -32.30 25.96 -9.94
C LYS A 165 -33.73 25.43 -9.93
N PHE A 166 -34.46 25.49 -11.05
CA PHE A 166 -35.90 25.19 -11.10
C PHE A 166 -36.29 23.96 -11.90
N TYR A 167 -35.41 23.44 -12.75
CA TYR A 167 -35.62 22.24 -13.56
C TYR A 167 -34.44 21.27 -13.43
N PRO A 168 -33.97 20.96 -12.20
CA PRO A 168 -32.86 20.03 -12.03
C PRO A 168 -33.23 18.69 -12.63
N GLY A 169 -32.31 18.10 -13.39
CA GLY A 169 -32.57 16.78 -13.96
C GLY A 169 -33.46 16.76 -15.21
N GLY A 170 -34.26 17.80 -15.46
CA GLY A 170 -35.28 17.84 -16.51
C GLY A 170 -34.72 17.87 -17.93
N VAL A 171 -33.60 18.57 -18.17
CA VAL A 171 -32.87 18.45 -19.45
C VAL A 171 -31.79 17.41 -19.30
N ASP A 172 -31.98 16.23 -19.90
CA ASP A 172 -31.06 15.10 -19.71
C ASP A 172 -29.78 15.23 -20.53
N LYS A 173 -29.91 15.62 -21.82
CA LYS A 173 -28.78 15.88 -22.73
C LYS A 173 -29.04 17.07 -23.63
N MET A 174 -27.99 17.85 -23.85
CA MET A 174 -27.94 18.94 -24.83
C MET A 174 -26.84 18.64 -25.86
N TYR A 175 -27.24 18.34 -27.09
CA TYR A 175 -26.34 18.05 -28.19
C TYR A 175 -26.06 19.32 -29.00
N LEU A 176 -24.82 19.82 -28.92
CA LEU A 176 -24.35 20.95 -29.70
C LEU A 176 -23.81 20.43 -31.04
N CYS A 177 -24.56 20.66 -32.12
CA CYS A 177 -24.28 20.12 -33.45
C CYS A 177 -23.79 21.23 -34.40
N LYS A 178 -22.96 20.85 -35.38
CA LYS A 178 -22.40 21.76 -36.40
C LYS A 178 -21.62 22.95 -35.83
N MET A 179 -20.90 22.75 -34.73
CA MET A 179 -20.01 23.76 -34.16
C MET A 179 -18.65 23.74 -34.88
N GLY A 180 -18.20 24.87 -35.41
CA GLY A 180 -16.89 24.96 -36.08
C GLY A 180 -15.72 24.61 -35.13
N ARG A 181 -14.68 23.94 -35.63
CA ARG A 181 -13.53 23.43 -34.83
C ARG A 181 -12.88 24.48 -33.92
N MET A 182 -12.77 25.73 -34.40
CA MET A 182 -12.22 26.84 -33.62
C MET A 182 -13.15 27.27 -32.47
N MET A 183 -14.46 27.25 -32.69
CA MET A 183 -15.47 27.54 -31.66
C MET A 183 -15.58 26.42 -30.63
N ALA A 184 -15.47 25.15 -31.05
CA ALA A 184 -15.43 24.02 -30.13
C ALA A 184 -14.24 24.10 -29.15
N ALA A 185 -13.08 24.58 -29.62
CA ALA A 185 -11.90 24.80 -28.78
C ALA A 185 -12.10 25.96 -27.77
N MET A 186 -12.75 27.05 -28.18
CA MET A 186 -13.04 28.20 -27.31
C MET A 186 -14.19 27.96 -26.33
N ALA A 187 -15.15 27.08 -26.66
CA ALA A 187 -16.32 26.80 -25.82
C ALA A 187 -15.99 25.87 -24.63
N LYS A 188 -15.01 24.97 -24.77
CA LYS A 188 -14.56 24.05 -23.69
C LYS A 188 -14.24 24.74 -22.35
N PRO A 189 -13.45 25.83 -22.29
CA PRO A 189 -13.20 26.54 -21.03
C PRO A 189 -14.44 27.26 -20.47
N ILE A 190 -15.41 27.65 -21.30
CA ILE A 190 -16.68 28.27 -20.87
C ILE A 190 -17.59 27.20 -20.24
N PHE A 191 -17.70 26.02 -20.85
CA PHE A 191 -18.49 24.91 -20.31
C PHE A 191 -17.97 24.40 -18.96
N LYS A 192 -16.66 24.49 -18.72
CA LYS A 192 -16.08 24.18 -17.39
C LYS A 192 -16.51 25.15 -16.28
N ARG A 193 -17.02 26.34 -16.61
CA ARG A 193 -17.53 27.32 -15.63
C ARG A 193 -19.02 27.15 -15.34
N LEU A 194 -19.73 26.30 -16.09
CA LEU A 194 -21.14 26.01 -15.83
C LEU A 194 -21.29 25.09 -14.60
N PRO A 195 -22.44 25.13 -13.90
CA PRO A 195 -22.75 24.18 -12.85
C PRO A 195 -22.53 22.73 -13.32
N PRO A 196 -21.95 21.83 -12.49
CA PRO A 196 -21.64 20.45 -12.88
C PRO A 196 -22.82 19.70 -13.50
N ILE A 197 -24.04 19.92 -12.97
CA ILE A 197 -25.26 19.31 -13.50
C ILE A 197 -25.58 19.69 -14.95
N MET A 198 -25.08 20.82 -15.44
CA MET A 198 -25.26 21.26 -16.82
C MET A 198 -24.04 20.92 -17.69
N SER A 199 -22.82 21.06 -17.16
CA SER A 199 -21.60 20.80 -17.94
C SER A 199 -21.43 19.32 -18.31
N GLU A 200 -21.88 18.39 -17.45
CA GLU A 200 -21.85 16.94 -17.71
C GLU A 200 -22.94 16.47 -18.71
N ARG A 201 -23.94 17.32 -18.98
CA ARG A 201 -25.07 17.03 -19.88
C ARG A 201 -24.90 17.59 -21.29
N LEU A 202 -23.87 18.42 -21.51
CA LEU A 202 -23.52 18.97 -22.80
C LEU A 202 -22.64 17.99 -23.59
N VAL A 203 -23.07 17.65 -24.80
CA VAL A 203 -22.34 16.78 -25.73
C VAL A 203 -22.09 17.57 -27.01
N ILE A 204 -20.82 17.72 -27.38
CA ILE A 204 -20.43 18.33 -28.66
C ILE A 204 -20.40 17.22 -29.71
N VAL A 205 -21.16 17.40 -30.79
CA VAL A 205 -21.20 16.46 -31.91
C VAL A 205 -20.61 17.16 -33.14
N ASP A 206 -19.43 16.73 -33.53
CA ASP A 206 -18.72 17.29 -34.68
C ASP A 206 -19.33 16.78 -36.00
N ASP A 207 -19.13 17.53 -37.10
CA ASP A 207 -19.65 17.17 -38.43
C ASP A 207 -19.23 15.77 -38.90
N SER A 208 -18.07 15.27 -38.44
CA SER A 208 -17.63 13.91 -38.74
C SER A 208 -18.50 12.85 -38.07
N ASP A 209 -19.00 13.11 -36.87
CA ASP A 209 -19.78 12.15 -36.09
C ASP A 209 -21.24 12.14 -36.56
N ILE A 210 -21.74 13.29 -37.01
CA ILE A 210 -23.02 13.40 -37.73
C ILE A 210 -22.97 12.56 -39.02
N LYS A 211 -21.91 12.69 -39.83
CA LYS A 211 -21.73 11.88 -41.06
C LYS A 211 -21.58 10.38 -40.81
N LYS A 212 -21.08 9.98 -39.63
CA LYS A 212 -20.95 8.58 -39.22
C LYS A 212 -22.24 7.98 -38.67
N GLY A 213 -23.30 8.79 -38.52
CA GLY A 213 -24.60 8.33 -38.03
C GLY A 213 -24.72 8.26 -36.50
N TYR A 214 -23.85 8.92 -35.73
CA TYR A 214 -23.92 8.91 -34.24
C TYR A 214 -25.29 9.34 -33.70
N LEU A 215 -25.93 10.34 -34.34
CA LEU A 215 -27.26 10.79 -33.94
C LEU A 215 -28.38 9.79 -34.32
N LEU A 216 -28.19 8.98 -35.37
CA LEU A 216 -29.15 7.94 -35.78
C LEU A 216 -29.13 6.71 -34.86
N GLU A 217 -28.10 6.56 -34.02
CA GLU A 217 -28.10 5.58 -32.94
C GLU A 217 -29.06 5.98 -31.81
N LEU A 218 -29.22 7.30 -31.59
CA LEU A 218 -29.93 7.89 -30.47
C LEU A 218 -31.37 8.31 -30.81
N PHE A 219 -31.59 8.77 -32.03
CA PHE A 219 -32.88 9.24 -32.55
C PHE A 219 -33.31 8.39 -33.74
N ASP A 220 -34.63 8.23 -33.90
CA ASP A 220 -35.16 7.60 -35.11
C ASP A 220 -35.02 8.52 -36.33
N GLU A 221 -34.84 7.90 -37.49
CA GLU A 221 -34.56 8.60 -38.74
C GLU A 221 -35.69 9.58 -39.11
N ASP A 222 -36.94 9.23 -38.76
CA ASP A 222 -38.15 10.04 -39.02
C ASP A 222 -38.31 11.22 -38.04
N VAL A 223 -37.58 11.23 -36.92
CA VAL A 223 -37.60 12.32 -35.93
C VAL A 223 -36.44 13.29 -36.16
N LEU A 224 -35.28 12.77 -36.57
CA LEU A 224 -34.06 13.55 -36.74
C LEU A 224 -34.17 14.52 -37.94
N PRO A 225 -33.81 15.81 -37.80
CA PRO A 225 -33.85 16.77 -38.90
C PRO A 225 -32.95 16.36 -40.09
N VAL A 226 -33.35 16.73 -41.31
CA VAL A 226 -32.54 16.53 -42.53
C VAL A 226 -31.13 17.12 -42.39
N THR A 227 -31.01 18.25 -41.69
CA THR A 227 -29.73 18.93 -41.44
C THR A 227 -28.73 18.10 -40.62
N PHE A 228 -29.19 17.09 -39.87
CA PHE A 228 -28.38 16.18 -39.07
C PHE A 228 -28.38 14.73 -39.59
N GLY A 229 -28.89 14.50 -40.81
CA GLY A 229 -28.85 13.20 -41.48
C GLY A 229 -30.09 12.33 -41.32
N GLY A 230 -31.22 12.88 -40.85
CA GLY A 230 -32.52 12.18 -40.84
C GLY A 230 -33.43 12.55 -42.00
N LYS A 231 -34.71 12.18 -41.90
CA LYS A 231 -35.77 12.40 -42.91
C LYS A 231 -36.76 13.52 -42.57
N ASN A 232 -36.68 14.07 -41.35
CA ASN A 232 -37.67 15.04 -40.86
C ASN A 232 -37.39 16.47 -41.40
N ASP A 233 -38.24 16.98 -42.30
CA ASP A 233 -38.18 18.38 -42.78
C ASP A 233 -38.91 19.34 -41.82
N CYS A 234 -38.49 19.35 -40.55
CA CYS A 234 -39.15 20.11 -39.49
C CYS A 234 -38.74 21.60 -39.43
N ASP A 235 -37.77 22.05 -40.24
CA ASP A 235 -37.24 23.42 -40.19
C ASP A 235 -37.95 24.34 -41.20
N ASN A 236 -39.29 24.36 -41.16
CA ASN A 236 -40.11 25.22 -42.00
C ASN A 236 -41.13 26.03 -41.18
N LYS A 237 -41.64 27.11 -41.79
CA LYS A 237 -42.55 28.07 -41.11
C LYS A 237 -43.85 27.42 -40.63
N GLU A 238 -44.36 26.42 -41.37
CA GLU A 238 -45.61 25.74 -41.01
C GLU A 238 -45.48 24.98 -39.68
N HIS A 239 -44.37 24.25 -39.49
CA HIS A 239 -44.10 23.55 -38.24
C HIS A 239 -43.90 24.50 -37.06
N TRP A 240 -43.21 25.63 -37.26
CA TRP A 240 -43.00 26.62 -36.19
C TRP A 240 -44.30 27.28 -35.75
N CYS A 241 -45.19 27.60 -36.70
CA CYS A 241 -46.51 28.14 -36.38
C CYS A 241 -47.38 27.13 -35.62
N LYS A 242 -47.41 25.85 -36.05
CA LYS A 242 -48.13 24.78 -35.35
C LYS A 242 -47.61 24.55 -33.92
N TYR A 243 -46.29 24.58 -33.73
CA TYR A 243 -45.69 24.49 -32.41
C TYR A 243 -46.06 25.70 -31.53
N ALA A 244 -46.02 26.91 -32.07
CA ALA A 244 -46.39 28.13 -31.35
C ALA A 244 -47.86 28.09 -30.88
N GLU A 245 -48.79 27.62 -31.73
CA GLU A 245 -50.20 27.43 -31.35
C GLU A 245 -50.34 26.42 -30.21
N LYS A 246 -49.64 25.28 -30.30
CA LYS A 246 -49.63 24.25 -29.24
C LYS A 246 -49.05 24.80 -27.93
N ALA A 247 -47.99 25.60 -27.99
CA ALA A 247 -47.36 26.19 -26.82
C ALA A 247 -48.23 27.27 -26.16
N GLU A 248 -48.89 28.12 -26.96
CA GLU A 248 -49.86 29.11 -26.47
C GLU A 248 -51.08 28.42 -25.82
N GLN A 249 -51.58 27.34 -26.42
CA GLN A 249 -52.67 26.55 -25.85
C GLN A 249 -52.26 25.89 -24.53
N TYR A 250 -51.11 25.21 -24.51
CA TYR A 250 -50.59 24.55 -23.30
C TYR A 250 -50.43 25.56 -22.16
N TYR A 251 -49.84 26.73 -22.44
CA TYR A 251 -49.66 27.76 -21.44
C TYR A 251 -51.00 28.31 -20.93
N ARG A 252 -52.01 28.47 -21.79
CA ARG A 252 -53.34 28.95 -21.38
C ARG A 252 -54.00 27.99 -20.39
N GLU A 253 -53.94 26.69 -20.67
CA GLU A 253 -54.50 25.65 -19.80
C GLU A 253 -53.72 25.55 -18.48
N MET A 254 -52.39 25.59 -18.55
CA MET A 254 -51.51 25.61 -17.38
C MET A 254 -51.76 26.84 -16.50
N LYS A 255 -51.90 28.04 -17.09
CA LYS A 255 -52.19 29.27 -16.36
C LYS A 255 -53.55 29.23 -15.69
N TYR A 256 -54.56 28.68 -16.36
CA TYR A 256 -55.89 28.49 -15.77
C TYR A 256 -55.81 27.57 -14.53
N ALA A 257 -55.03 26.48 -14.59
CA ALA A 257 -54.81 25.60 -13.44
C ALA A 257 -54.11 26.30 -12.26
N LEU A 258 -53.08 27.10 -12.54
CA LEU A 258 -52.33 27.82 -11.51
C LEU A 258 -53.15 28.94 -10.85
N VAL A 259 -53.88 29.74 -11.64
CA VAL A 259 -54.57 30.95 -11.16
C VAL A 259 -55.95 30.63 -10.58
N GLU A 260 -56.77 29.86 -11.30
CA GLU A 260 -58.18 29.65 -10.94
C GLU A 260 -58.37 28.46 -10.01
N ARG A 261 -57.51 27.44 -10.12
CA ARG A 261 -57.63 26.20 -9.33
C ARG A 261 -56.59 26.08 -8.21
N GLY A 262 -55.54 26.92 -8.22
CA GLY A 262 -54.51 26.94 -7.18
C GLY A 262 -53.68 25.66 -7.05
N ILE A 263 -53.62 24.85 -8.11
CA ILE A 263 -52.87 23.58 -8.13
C ILE A 263 -51.54 23.75 -8.89
N THR A 264 -50.52 22.98 -8.52
CA THR A 264 -49.20 23.02 -9.20
C THR A 264 -49.28 22.44 -10.61
N ILE A 265 -48.28 22.74 -11.45
CA ILE A 265 -48.24 22.26 -12.84
C ILE A 265 -48.28 20.72 -12.88
N LYS A 266 -47.54 20.04 -11.98
CA LYS A 266 -47.46 18.58 -11.95
C LYS A 266 -48.73 17.91 -11.44
N GLU A 267 -49.43 18.51 -10.48
CA GLU A 267 -50.74 18.01 -10.04
C GLU A 267 -51.79 18.15 -11.14
N TRP A 268 -51.75 19.25 -11.91
CA TRP A 268 -52.62 19.43 -13.07
C TRP A 268 -52.35 18.38 -14.17
N GLU A 269 -51.07 18.13 -14.51
CA GLU A 269 -50.69 17.12 -15.51
C GLU A 269 -51.17 15.71 -15.13
N VAL A 270 -51.07 15.32 -13.85
CA VAL A 270 -51.58 14.03 -13.35
C VAL A 270 -53.10 13.95 -13.54
N GLN A 271 -53.84 15.01 -13.18
CA GLN A 271 -55.31 15.03 -13.36
C GLN A 271 -55.72 14.94 -14.83
N GLN A 272 -54.98 15.57 -15.76
CA GLN A 272 -55.26 15.48 -17.19
C GLN A 272 -55.10 14.05 -17.72
N LEU A 273 -54.09 13.31 -17.24
CA LEU A 273 -53.88 11.92 -17.62
C LEU A 273 -54.94 10.98 -17.02
N GLU A 274 -55.33 11.20 -15.77
CA GLU A 274 -56.41 10.44 -15.12
C GLU A 274 -57.77 10.66 -15.79
N LEU A 275 -58.06 11.89 -16.23
CA LEU A 275 -59.28 12.23 -16.99
C LEU A 275 -59.26 11.59 -18.38
N SER A 276 -58.12 11.61 -19.08
CA SER A 276 -57.98 11.00 -20.41
C SER A 276 -58.14 9.47 -20.37
N GLY A 277 -57.66 8.81 -19.30
CA GLY A 277 -57.87 7.37 -19.06
C GLY A 277 -59.34 7.01 -18.74
N LYS A 278 -60.09 7.89 -18.08
CA LYS A 278 -61.54 7.74 -17.84
C LYS A 278 -62.38 7.98 -19.10
N VAL A 279 -61.96 8.86 -20.00
CA VAL A 279 -62.65 9.11 -21.27
C VAL A 279 -62.44 7.96 -22.25
N GLN A 280 -61.23 7.36 -22.30
CA GLN A 280 -61.00 6.17 -23.13
C GLN A 280 -61.82 4.95 -22.66
N THR A 281 -62.00 4.75 -21.35
CA THR A 281 -62.82 3.64 -20.82
C THR A 281 -64.34 3.81 -21.07
N ALA A 282 -64.82 5.03 -21.32
CA ALA A 282 -66.23 5.28 -21.68
C ALA A 282 -66.48 5.36 -23.21
N SER A 283 -65.44 5.42 -24.05
CA SER A 283 -65.55 5.60 -25.50
C SER A 283 -64.84 4.53 -26.35
N SER A 284 -64.29 3.46 -25.74
CA SER A 284 -63.68 2.33 -26.45
C SER A 284 -64.40 1.00 -26.15
N ALA A 285 -65.65 0.91 -26.62
CA ALA A 285 -66.31 -0.39 -26.90
C ALA A 285 -65.96 -0.94 -28.30
N GLY A 286 -64.99 -0.33 -29.00
CA GLY A 286 -64.48 -0.85 -30.26
C GLY A 286 -63.25 -0.06 -30.71
N GLY A 287 -62.10 -0.73 -30.79
CA GLY A 287 -60.88 -0.16 -31.39
C GLY A 287 -59.63 -0.24 -30.51
N PHE A 288 -58.83 -1.29 -30.74
CA PHE A 288 -57.39 -1.42 -30.49
C PHE A 288 -56.74 -0.49 -29.44
N GLN A 289 -56.65 -0.97 -28.20
CA GLN A 289 -55.53 -0.62 -27.32
C GLN A 289 -54.39 -1.62 -27.56
N ARG A 290 -53.21 -1.08 -27.87
CA ARG A 290 -51.94 -1.81 -27.87
C ARG A 290 -51.58 -2.06 -26.41
N GLU A 291 -52.09 -3.16 -25.85
CA GLU A 291 -51.77 -3.64 -24.51
C GLU A 291 -50.25 -3.78 -24.35
N ARG A 292 -49.69 -3.16 -23.29
CA ARG A 292 -48.37 -3.55 -22.78
C ARG A 292 -48.46 -5.03 -22.40
N PRO A 293 -47.53 -5.91 -22.82
CA PRO A 293 -47.63 -7.33 -22.54
C PRO A 293 -47.39 -7.59 -21.05
N SER A 294 -48.46 -7.77 -20.27
CA SER A 294 -48.38 -8.51 -19.01
C SER A 294 -48.46 -9.99 -19.36
N VAL A 295 -47.43 -10.75 -18.99
CA VAL A 295 -47.23 -12.14 -19.45
C VAL A 295 -48.10 -13.15 -18.68
N PHE A 296 -48.97 -12.75 -17.75
CA PHE A 296 -49.75 -13.71 -16.96
C PHE A 296 -51.15 -13.20 -16.58
N SER A 297 -52.19 -13.74 -17.21
CA SER A 297 -53.34 -14.41 -16.56
C SER A 297 -54.57 -14.48 -17.49
N PRO A 298 -54.74 -15.57 -18.28
CA PRO A 298 -55.99 -15.83 -19.03
C PRO A 298 -57.24 -15.93 -18.13
N MET A 299 -57.04 -16.20 -16.83
CA MET A 299 -58.08 -16.39 -15.83
C MET A 299 -58.78 -15.07 -15.42
N LEU A 300 -58.06 -13.96 -15.39
CA LEU A 300 -58.60 -12.64 -15.05
C LEU A 300 -59.57 -12.13 -16.13
N ARG A 301 -59.27 -12.48 -17.38
CA ARG A 301 -60.11 -12.24 -18.54
C ARG A 301 -61.37 -13.13 -18.51
N GLU A 302 -61.25 -14.41 -18.15
CA GLU A 302 -62.39 -15.33 -17.99
C GLU A 302 -63.35 -14.92 -16.86
N VAL A 303 -62.83 -14.56 -15.69
CA VAL A 303 -63.66 -14.15 -14.53
C VAL A 303 -64.36 -12.82 -14.79
N SER A 304 -63.68 -11.87 -15.43
CA SER A 304 -64.28 -10.58 -15.82
C SER A 304 -65.38 -10.75 -16.88
N MET A 305 -65.13 -11.60 -17.90
CA MET A 305 -66.16 -11.96 -18.90
C MET A 305 -67.33 -12.74 -18.28
N ALA A 306 -67.10 -13.60 -17.29
CA ALA A 306 -68.14 -14.32 -16.56
C ALA A 306 -69.07 -13.40 -15.75
N ILE A 307 -68.51 -12.39 -15.08
CA ILE A 307 -69.26 -11.37 -14.33
C ILE A 307 -70.11 -10.51 -15.28
N GLN A 308 -69.55 -10.12 -16.44
CA GLN A 308 -70.29 -9.37 -17.46
C GLN A 308 -71.43 -10.19 -18.08
N ASN A 309 -71.19 -11.47 -18.39
CA ASN A 309 -72.20 -12.35 -18.99
C ASN A 309 -73.34 -12.71 -18.04
N MET A 310 -73.11 -12.71 -16.71
CA MET A 310 -74.18 -12.89 -15.72
C MET A 310 -74.94 -11.60 -15.36
N GLY A 311 -74.50 -10.43 -15.84
CA GLY A 311 -75.04 -9.13 -15.46
C GLY A 311 -76.23 -8.60 -16.27
N THR A 312 -76.83 -9.36 -17.20
CA THR A 312 -77.96 -8.88 -18.03
C THR A 312 -79.15 -9.84 -18.07
N PRO A 313 -80.28 -9.49 -17.44
CA PRO A 313 -81.58 -10.07 -17.74
C PRO A 313 -82.38 -9.16 -18.70
N THR A 314 -82.89 -9.75 -19.80
CA THR A 314 -84.00 -9.30 -20.69
C THR A 314 -83.75 -8.05 -21.56
N ALA A 315 -84.27 -7.87 -22.78
CA ALA A 315 -84.96 -8.66 -23.81
C ALA A 315 -85.05 -7.76 -25.07
N HIS A 316 -85.04 -8.34 -26.28
CA HIS A 316 -85.61 -7.92 -27.59
C HIS A 316 -85.82 -6.40 -27.89
N THR A 317 -85.54 -5.83 -29.07
CA THR A 317 -86.01 -6.20 -30.42
C THR A 317 -85.43 -5.23 -31.48
N ASP A 318 -85.09 -5.76 -32.65
CA ASP A 318 -85.25 -5.23 -34.02
C ASP A 318 -84.59 -3.93 -34.58
N THR A 319 -83.83 -4.21 -35.66
CA THR A 319 -83.78 -3.55 -36.99
C THR A 319 -83.19 -2.15 -37.15
N SER A 320 -82.06 -2.06 -37.88
CA SER A 320 -82.03 -1.77 -39.32
C SER A 320 -80.60 -1.46 -39.77
N SER A 321 -80.08 -2.26 -40.69
CA SER A 321 -78.78 -2.09 -41.34
C SER A 321 -78.85 -1.20 -42.58
N THR A 322 -77.71 -0.56 -42.86
CA THR A 322 -77.20 0.03 -44.13
C THR A 322 -77.44 1.53 -44.36
N PRO A 323 -76.60 2.21 -45.17
CA PRO A 323 -75.15 2.10 -45.35
C PRO A 323 -74.47 3.48 -45.59
N ASP A 324 -73.49 3.92 -44.79
CA ASP A 324 -72.64 5.06 -45.23
C ASP A 324 -71.22 5.15 -44.63
N ASP A 325 -70.78 4.20 -43.80
CA ASP A 325 -69.41 4.18 -43.29
C ASP A 325 -68.62 2.98 -43.84
N ALA A 326 -68.17 3.12 -45.09
CA ALA A 326 -67.13 2.27 -45.66
C ALA A 326 -65.91 3.13 -46.06
N PRO A 327 -64.86 3.21 -45.23
CA PRO A 327 -63.55 3.65 -45.71
C PRO A 327 -62.78 2.51 -46.39
N LEU A 328 -62.50 2.80 -47.66
CA LEU A 328 -61.66 2.15 -48.67
C LEU A 328 -60.45 1.31 -48.23
N GLN A 329 -60.29 0.20 -48.94
CA GLN A 329 -59.16 -0.73 -48.97
C GLN A 329 -57.94 -0.07 -49.65
N THR A 330 -56.75 -0.09 -49.02
CA THR A 330 -55.46 0.21 -49.67
C THR A 330 -54.31 -0.67 -49.16
N CYS A 331 -53.25 -0.77 -49.96
CA CYS A 331 -52.29 -1.87 -50.12
C CYS A 331 -51.27 -2.09 -48.96
N LEU A 332 -51.70 -2.60 -47.81
CA LEU A 332 -50.81 -3.17 -46.77
C LEU A 332 -51.33 -4.53 -46.25
N SER A 333 -51.93 -5.30 -47.15
CA SER A 333 -52.05 -6.75 -47.04
C SER A 333 -50.97 -7.36 -47.93
N GLU A 334 -50.16 -8.26 -47.37
CA GLU A 334 -48.96 -8.91 -47.91
C GLU A 334 -47.66 -8.30 -47.37
N ASP A 335 -46.81 -9.17 -46.81
CA ASP A 335 -45.48 -8.92 -46.23
C ASP A 335 -45.38 -8.52 -44.75
N LEU A 336 -45.90 -9.40 -43.88
CA LEU A 336 -45.29 -9.66 -42.57
C LEU A 336 -45.29 -11.17 -42.25
N GLU A 337 -44.93 -11.98 -43.24
CA GLU A 337 -44.24 -13.25 -43.00
C GLU A 337 -42.78 -12.93 -42.72
N GLY A 338 -42.33 -13.11 -41.47
CA GLY A 338 -40.91 -12.94 -41.17
C GLY A 338 -40.58 -12.80 -39.69
N THR A 339 -40.49 -13.95 -39.00
CA THR A 339 -39.76 -14.12 -37.74
C THR A 339 -40.50 -13.76 -36.45
N TYR A 340 -41.61 -14.44 -36.18
CA TYR A 340 -41.94 -14.83 -34.80
C TYR A 340 -41.45 -16.25 -34.56
N ALA A 341 -40.58 -16.37 -33.55
CA ALA A 341 -40.09 -17.64 -33.06
C ALA A 341 -41.27 -18.54 -32.65
N TYR A 342 -41.29 -19.71 -33.28
CA TYR A 342 -42.01 -20.93 -32.95
C TYR A 342 -42.34 -21.06 -31.45
N VAL A 343 -43.58 -20.75 -31.06
CA VAL A 343 -44.22 -21.36 -29.90
C VAL A 343 -44.91 -22.61 -30.44
N PRO A 344 -44.57 -23.83 -30.01
CA PRO A 344 -45.27 -25.00 -30.48
C PRO A 344 -46.75 -24.86 -30.11
N PRO A 345 -47.70 -25.16 -31.02
CA PRO A 345 -49.10 -25.23 -30.65
C PRO A 345 -49.23 -26.29 -29.57
N CYS A 346 -49.76 -25.91 -28.40
CA CYS A 346 -50.24 -26.90 -27.45
C CYS A 346 -51.16 -27.85 -28.22
N PRO A 347 -50.93 -29.18 -28.17
CA PRO A 347 -51.76 -30.12 -28.88
C PRO A 347 -53.19 -29.95 -28.39
N ALA A 348 -54.12 -29.94 -29.33
CA ALA A 348 -55.53 -30.16 -29.05
C ALA A 348 -55.64 -31.51 -28.32
N ASN A 349 -55.64 -31.49 -27.00
CA ASN A 349 -55.98 -32.63 -26.18
C ASN A 349 -57.49 -32.56 -25.94
N ASP A 350 -58.20 -33.39 -26.69
CA ASP A 350 -59.16 -34.36 -26.17
C ASP A 350 -59.65 -34.10 -24.73
N GLY A 351 -60.91 -33.70 -24.61
CA GLY A 351 -61.84 -34.31 -23.66
C GLY A 351 -61.65 -34.09 -22.15
N THR A 352 -60.69 -33.29 -21.66
CA THR A 352 -60.53 -33.04 -20.21
C THR A 352 -60.24 -31.58 -19.86
N GLY A 353 -61.08 -30.65 -20.34
CA GLY A 353 -61.17 -29.32 -19.75
C GLY A 353 -61.91 -29.42 -18.42
N GLY A 354 -61.25 -29.13 -17.29
CA GLY A 354 -61.92 -28.99 -16.01
C GLY A 354 -63.04 -27.93 -16.11
N PRO A 355 -64.09 -28.01 -15.26
CA PRO A 355 -65.23 -27.11 -15.35
C PRO A 355 -64.75 -25.66 -15.24
N THR A 356 -65.18 -24.81 -16.18
CA THR A 356 -64.92 -23.37 -16.08
C THR A 356 -65.59 -22.82 -14.82
N TRP A 357 -65.06 -21.75 -14.23
CA TRP A 357 -65.68 -21.17 -13.02
C TRP A 357 -67.14 -20.78 -13.23
N VAL A 358 -67.53 -20.47 -14.47
CA VAL A 358 -68.93 -20.26 -14.87
C VAL A 358 -69.77 -21.52 -14.67
N ASP A 359 -69.25 -22.69 -15.04
CA ASP A 359 -69.95 -23.97 -14.86
C ASP A 359 -70.01 -24.40 -13.38
N VAL A 360 -68.97 -24.11 -12.60
CA VAL A 360 -68.94 -24.36 -11.14
C VAL A 360 -69.95 -23.47 -10.39
N MET A 361 -70.10 -22.22 -10.81
CA MET A 361 -70.96 -21.23 -10.15
C MET A 361 -72.44 -21.33 -10.56
N ARG A 362 -72.77 -22.06 -11.64
CA ARG A 362 -74.12 -22.17 -12.21
C ARG A 362 -75.15 -22.79 -11.24
N GLY A 363 -74.70 -23.53 -10.22
CA GLY A 363 -75.54 -24.15 -9.19
C GLY A 363 -75.82 -23.29 -7.94
N MET A 364 -75.22 -22.10 -7.83
CA MET A 364 -75.40 -21.21 -6.69
C MET A 364 -76.44 -20.11 -6.97
N PRO A 365 -77.09 -19.55 -5.93
CA PRO A 365 -77.94 -18.37 -6.07
C PRO A 365 -77.15 -17.22 -6.70
N HIS A 366 -77.79 -16.49 -7.62
CA HIS A 366 -77.13 -15.49 -8.47
C HIS A 366 -76.31 -14.46 -7.68
N GLU A 367 -76.84 -13.94 -6.57
CA GLU A 367 -76.11 -12.99 -5.72
C GLU A 367 -74.88 -13.60 -5.05
N LEU A 368 -74.97 -14.87 -4.65
CA LEU A 368 -73.85 -15.60 -4.04
C LEU A 368 -72.74 -15.88 -5.06
N SER A 369 -73.11 -16.20 -6.30
CA SER A 369 -72.15 -16.44 -7.39
C SER A 369 -71.37 -15.18 -7.79
N ILE A 370 -72.05 -14.02 -7.85
CA ILE A 370 -71.39 -12.72 -8.11
C ILE A 370 -70.48 -12.35 -6.92
N PHE A 371 -70.96 -12.53 -5.69
CA PHE A 371 -70.15 -12.26 -4.50
C PHE A 371 -68.87 -13.11 -4.47
N PHE A 372 -68.97 -14.40 -4.76
CA PHE A 372 -67.82 -15.31 -4.73
C PHE A 372 -66.84 -15.07 -5.88
N LEU A 373 -67.33 -14.76 -7.09
CA LEU A 373 -66.47 -14.36 -8.21
C LEU A 373 -65.80 -13.00 -7.95
N GLY A 374 -66.52 -12.06 -7.34
CA GLY A 374 -66.00 -10.76 -6.93
C GLY A 374 -64.90 -10.89 -5.86
N GLU A 375 -65.10 -11.76 -4.85
CA GLU A 375 -64.08 -12.01 -3.83
C GLU A 375 -62.89 -12.81 -4.38
N MET A 376 -63.08 -13.75 -5.32
CA MET A 376 -61.95 -14.38 -6.00
C MET A 376 -61.13 -13.38 -6.83
N LEU A 377 -61.79 -12.47 -7.54
CA LEU A 377 -61.10 -11.41 -8.28
C LEU A 377 -60.31 -10.52 -7.32
N ARG A 378 -60.91 -10.15 -6.20
CA ARG A 378 -60.26 -9.33 -5.16
C ARG A 378 -59.07 -10.03 -4.53
N TRP A 379 -59.20 -11.32 -4.19
CA TRP A 379 -58.09 -12.14 -3.69
C TRP A 379 -56.98 -12.28 -4.72
N ARG A 380 -57.31 -12.45 -5.99
CA ARG A 380 -56.31 -12.58 -7.06
C ARG A 380 -55.53 -11.30 -7.26
N LEU A 381 -56.20 -10.15 -7.24
CA LEU A 381 -55.57 -8.83 -7.31
C LEU A 381 -54.66 -8.59 -6.10
N GLU A 382 -55.07 -8.99 -4.89
CA GLU A 382 -54.24 -8.88 -3.69
C GLU A 382 -53.00 -9.80 -3.75
N VAL A 383 -53.14 -11.01 -4.28
CA VAL A 383 -52.00 -11.95 -4.46
C VAL A 383 -51.04 -11.44 -5.54
N GLU A 384 -51.54 -10.90 -6.65
CA GLU A 384 -50.70 -10.29 -7.69
C GLU A 384 -49.95 -9.06 -7.15
N ASP A 385 -50.59 -8.22 -6.32
CA ASP A 385 -49.92 -7.08 -5.64
C ASP A 385 -48.82 -7.57 -4.69
N GLN A 386 -49.05 -8.67 -3.96
CA GLN A 386 -48.02 -9.27 -3.09
C GLN A 386 -46.87 -9.91 -3.87
N GLU A 387 -47.15 -10.60 -4.98
CA GLU A 387 -46.12 -11.19 -5.84
C GLU A 387 -45.25 -10.13 -6.52
N ASP A 388 -45.86 -9.04 -6.99
CA ASP A 388 -45.14 -7.92 -7.60
C ASP A 388 -44.29 -7.19 -6.56
N SER A 389 -44.84 -6.92 -5.36
CA SER A 389 -44.09 -6.35 -4.23
C SER A 389 -42.87 -7.22 -3.87
N ALA A 390 -43.03 -8.55 -3.81
CA ALA A 390 -41.93 -9.47 -3.55
C ALA A 390 -40.89 -9.47 -4.67
N ARG A 391 -41.30 -9.41 -5.95
CA ARG A 391 -40.38 -9.30 -7.09
C ARG A 391 -39.59 -8.00 -7.07
N TYR A 392 -40.21 -6.88 -6.75
CA TYR A 392 -39.52 -5.60 -6.64
C TYR A 392 -38.52 -5.58 -5.48
N ALA A 393 -38.88 -6.18 -4.33
CA ALA A 393 -37.95 -6.36 -3.22
C ALA A 393 -36.76 -7.25 -3.59
N LEU A 394 -36.98 -8.29 -4.39
CA LEU A 394 -35.90 -9.16 -4.88
C LEU A 394 -34.99 -8.43 -5.89
N SER A 395 -35.59 -7.65 -6.80
CA SER A 395 -34.88 -6.87 -7.81
C SER A 395 -34.08 -5.73 -7.17
N SER A 396 -34.62 -5.07 -6.13
CA SER A 396 -33.91 -4.01 -5.41
C SER A 396 -32.72 -4.58 -4.63
N LYS A 397 -32.88 -5.75 -4.00
CA LYS A 397 -31.79 -6.49 -3.36
C LYS A 397 -30.71 -6.89 -4.36
N TYR A 398 -31.09 -7.45 -5.51
CA TYR A 398 -30.15 -7.84 -6.56
C TYR A 398 -29.41 -6.64 -7.17
N ALA A 399 -30.09 -5.51 -7.37
CA ALA A 399 -29.47 -4.27 -7.84
C ALA A 399 -28.49 -3.69 -6.82
N ARG A 400 -28.84 -3.74 -5.52
CA ARG A 400 -27.96 -3.31 -4.41
C ARG A 400 -26.68 -4.16 -4.38
N ASP A 401 -26.81 -5.48 -4.45
CA ASP A 401 -25.68 -6.42 -4.48
C ASP A 401 -24.82 -6.23 -5.75
N HIS A 402 -25.45 -6.03 -6.91
CA HIS A 402 -24.74 -5.78 -8.16
C HIS A 402 -24.00 -4.42 -8.16
N SER A 403 -24.56 -3.40 -7.50
CA SER A 403 -23.90 -2.09 -7.35
C SER A 403 -22.67 -2.15 -6.44
N LEU A 404 -22.71 -2.98 -5.39
CA LEU A 404 -21.58 -3.26 -4.52
C LEU A 404 -20.47 -3.98 -5.29
N LEU A 405 -20.84 -5.01 -6.08
CA LEU A 405 -19.90 -5.71 -6.96
C LEU A 405 -19.29 -4.80 -8.03
N LEU A 406 -20.08 -3.89 -8.63
CA LEU A 406 -19.56 -2.90 -9.58
C LEU A 406 -18.62 -1.90 -8.91
N ARG A 407 -18.91 -1.46 -7.68
CA ARG A 407 -18.01 -0.60 -6.89
C ARG A 407 -16.69 -1.28 -6.54
N GLU A 408 -16.72 -2.58 -6.22
CA GLU A 408 -15.52 -3.39 -5.99
C GLU A 408 -14.75 -3.68 -7.29
N GLU A 409 -15.44 -3.97 -8.40
CA GLU A 409 -14.82 -4.19 -9.72
C GLU A 409 -14.20 -2.91 -10.30
N GLN A 410 -14.81 -1.76 -10.06
CA GLN A 410 -14.34 -0.45 -10.54
C GLN A 410 -13.15 0.08 -9.72
N LYS A 411 -13.04 -0.32 -8.44
CA LYS A 411 -11.83 -0.09 -7.63
C LYS A 411 -10.67 -1.00 -8.03
N ASN A 412 -10.96 -2.23 -8.48
CA ASN A 412 -9.92 -3.23 -8.61
C ASN A 412 -9.21 -3.31 -9.97
N HIS A 413 -9.75 -2.99 -11.17
CA HIS A 413 -8.96 -3.19 -12.42
C HIS A 413 -9.28 -2.23 -13.59
N ILE A 414 -8.23 -1.53 -14.08
CA ILE A 414 -8.20 -0.61 -15.25
C ILE A 414 -8.29 -1.33 -16.63
N VAL A 415 -8.40 -2.67 -16.68
CA VAL A 415 -8.16 -3.45 -17.92
C VAL A 415 -9.42 -3.80 -18.74
N ARG A 416 -10.64 -3.53 -18.27
CA ARG A 416 -11.87 -3.87 -19.04
C ARG A 416 -12.12 -3.01 -20.29
N GLY A 417 -11.21 -2.10 -20.63
CA GLY A 417 -11.32 -1.21 -21.80
C GLY A 417 -10.68 -1.71 -23.10
N GLU A 418 -9.99 -2.86 -23.10
CA GLU A 418 -9.30 -3.36 -24.31
C GLU A 418 -10.04 -4.55 -24.96
N LEU A 419 -10.28 -4.46 -26.27
CA LEU A 419 -11.09 -5.41 -27.06
C LEU A 419 -10.60 -6.87 -26.98
N TRP A 420 -9.31 -7.12 -26.72
CA TRP A 420 -8.74 -8.48 -26.70
C TRP A 420 -9.20 -9.30 -25.49
N TYR A 421 -9.56 -8.66 -24.37
CA TYR A 421 -9.99 -9.36 -23.14
C TYR A 421 -11.38 -9.99 -23.27
N TYR A 422 -12.24 -9.46 -24.14
CA TYR A 422 -13.57 -10.01 -24.41
C TYR A 422 -13.54 -11.23 -25.34
N GLY A 423 -12.46 -11.42 -26.10
CA GLY A 423 -12.28 -12.56 -27.00
C GLY A 423 -11.82 -13.86 -26.32
N ILE A 424 -11.41 -13.82 -25.05
CA ILE A 424 -10.89 -14.99 -24.33
C ILE A 424 -12.05 -15.73 -23.62
N PRO A 425 -12.21 -17.05 -23.81
CA PRO A 425 -13.19 -17.86 -23.09
C PRO A 425 -13.12 -17.67 -21.57
N ALA A 426 -14.28 -17.63 -20.90
CA ALA A 426 -14.37 -17.44 -19.46
C ALA A 426 -13.46 -18.34 -18.59
N PRO A 427 -13.25 -19.65 -18.89
CA PRO A 427 -12.33 -20.48 -18.11
C PRO A 427 -10.86 -20.06 -18.27
N LEU A 428 -10.45 -19.64 -19.48
CA LEU A 428 -9.09 -19.16 -19.74
C LEU A 428 -8.82 -17.82 -19.02
N ARG A 429 -9.83 -16.95 -18.92
CA ARG A 429 -9.74 -15.70 -18.12
C ARG A 429 -9.58 -15.94 -16.62
N LYS A 430 -10.04 -17.08 -16.08
CA LYS A 430 -9.81 -17.47 -14.69
C LYS A 430 -8.40 -18.02 -14.50
N LEU A 431 -7.93 -18.85 -15.44
CA LEU A 431 -6.58 -19.40 -15.44
C LEU A 431 -5.51 -18.31 -15.57
N GLU A 432 -5.71 -17.36 -16.48
CA GLU A 432 -4.86 -16.18 -16.66
C GLU A 432 -4.73 -15.37 -15.36
N ARG A 433 -5.86 -15.10 -14.68
CA ARG A 433 -5.86 -14.41 -13.37
C ARG A 433 -5.12 -15.17 -12.29
N LEU A 434 -5.29 -16.50 -12.23
CA LEU A 434 -4.58 -17.33 -11.27
C LEU A 434 -3.06 -17.29 -11.51
N LEU A 435 -2.64 -17.37 -12.77
CA LEU A 435 -1.25 -17.37 -13.17
C LEU A 435 -0.57 -16.03 -12.88
N PHE A 436 -1.23 -14.90 -13.14
CA PHE A 436 -0.70 -13.59 -12.78
C PHE A 436 -0.65 -13.35 -11.27
N ARG A 437 -1.64 -13.82 -10.50
CA ARG A 437 -1.58 -13.76 -9.04
C ARG A 437 -0.43 -14.58 -8.49
N PHE A 438 -0.20 -15.77 -9.03
CA PHE A 438 0.94 -16.60 -8.63
C PHE A 438 2.29 -15.92 -8.96
N ALA A 439 2.42 -15.35 -10.16
CA ALA A 439 3.60 -14.58 -10.54
C ALA A 439 3.80 -13.35 -9.62
N ALA A 440 2.71 -12.64 -9.28
CA ALA A 440 2.76 -11.50 -8.36
C ALA A 440 3.20 -11.94 -6.94
N LEU A 441 2.70 -13.07 -6.43
CA LEU A 441 3.11 -13.61 -5.13
C LEU A 441 4.59 -14.01 -5.08
N ILE A 442 5.12 -14.63 -6.14
CA ILE A 442 6.56 -14.95 -6.22
C ILE A 442 7.39 -13.66 -6.21
N ASN A 443 6.99 -12.67 -7.02
CA ASN A 443 7.70 -11.39 -7.05
C ASN A 443 7.57 -10.64 -5.70
N LEU A 444 6.42 -10.73 -5.02
CA LEU A 444 6.21 -10.19 -3.68
C LEU A 444 7.27 -10.73 -2.71
N MET A 445 7.53 -12.05 -2.72
CA MET A 445 8.56 -12.65 -1.87
C MET A 445 9.96 -12.08 -2.14
N PHE A 446 10.31 -11.84 -3.41
CA PHE A 446 11.59 -11.21 -3.77
C PHE A 446 11.71 -9.77 -3.27
N PHE A 447 10.62 -8.98 -3.35
CA PHE A 447 10.61 -7.62 -2.82
C PHE A 447 10.61 -7.56 -1.28
N VAL A 448 9.98 -8.53 -0.60
CA VAL A 448 10.10 -8.68 0.87
C VAL A 448 11.55 -8.99 1.25
N ALA A 449 12.19 -9.93 0.56
CA ALA A 449 13.60 -10.25 0.80
C ALA A 449 14.52 -9.03 0.51
N ALA A 450 14.21 -8.24 -0.52
CA ALA A 450 14.93 -6.99 -0.80
C ALA A 450 14.74 -5.94 0.31
N LEU A 451 13.54 -5.79 0.86
CA LEU A 451 13.28 -4.92 2.02
C LEU A 451 14.10 -5.36 3.24
N VAL A 452 14.11 -6.66 3.55
CA VAL A 452 14.93 -7.22 4.63
C VAL A 452 16.42 -6.94 4.37
N PHE A 453 16.89 -7.14 3.14
CA PHE A 453 18.26 -6.82 2.76
C PHE A 453 18.60 -5.35 2.99
N PHE A 454 17.77 -4.40 2.55
CA PHE A 454 18.04 -2.97 2.76
C PHE A 454 18.01 -2.58 4.24
N ALA A 455 17.10 -3.15 5.02
CA ALA A 455 17.04 -2.91 6.46
C ALA A 455 18.30 -3.45 7.16
N CYS A 456 18.73 -4.67 6.84
CA CYS A 456 19.93 -5.29 7.37
C CYS A 456 21.21 -4.58 6.90
N PHE A 457 21.30 -4.19 5.63
CA PHE A 457 22.43 -3.44 5.08
C PHE A 457 22.52 -2.03 5.68
N GLY A 458 21.39 -1.34 5.85
CA GLY A 458 21.36 -0.07 6.57
C GLY A 458 21.76 -0.22 8.03
N ALA A 459 21.25 -1.26 8.70
CA ALA A 459 21.61 -1.61 10.07
C ALA A 459 23.11 -1.91 10.22
N ASP A 460 23.72 -2.61 9.27
CA ASP A 460 25.15 -2.90 9.23
C ASP A 460 26.00 -1.61 9.23
N VAL A 461 25.68 -0.68 8.32
CA VAL A 461 26.39 0.61 8.25
C VAL A 461 26.17 1.42 9.54
N ILE A 462 24.94 1.48 10.05
CA ILE A 462 24.61 2.24 11.28
C ILE A 462 25.31 1.65 12.51
N ALA A 463 25.27 0.32 12.67
CA ALA A 463 25.92 -0.36 13.78
C ALA A 463 27.44 -0.24 13.71
N THR A 464 28.02 -0.31 12.51
CA THR A 464 29.45 -0.06 12.29
C THR A 464 29.85 1.36 12.69
N LEU A 465 29.05 2.37 12.32
CA LEU A 465 29.28 3.77 12.74
C LEU A 465 29.15 3.93 14.27
N TYR A 466 28.18 3.26 14.89
CA TYR A 466 28.00 3.26 16.35
C TYR A 466 29.22 2.67 17.07
N PHE A 467 29.70 1.50 16.65
CA PHE A 467 30.93 0.93 17.22
C PHE A 467 32.17 1.77 16.90
N GLY A 468 32.16 2.51 15.79
CA GLY A 468 33.17 3.49 15.43
C GLY A 468 33.37 4.61 16.46
N PHE A 469 32.35 4.92 17.27
CA PHE A 469 32.46 5.93 18.34
C PHE A 469 33.52 5.57 19.39
N PHE A 470 33.80 4.28 19.57
CA PHE A 470 34.67 3.78 20.64
C PHE A 470 36.12 3.56 20.17
N VAL A 471 36.44 3.82 18.90
CA VAL A 471 37.81 3.70 18.37
C VAL A 471 38.70 4.84 18.87
N GLN A 472 38.18 6.08 18.84
CA GLN A 472 38.84 7.28 19.37
C GLN A 472 37.80 8.21 20.02
N TYR A 473 38.19 8.88 21.11
CA TYR A 473 37.27 9.73 21.89
C TYR A 473 36.65 10.89 21.07
N ASN A 474 37.38 11.42 20.09
CA ASN A 474 36.93 12.54 19.26
C ASN A 474 36.02 12.13 18.08
N TYR A 475 35.79 10.83 17.84
CA TYR A 475 35.01 10.35 16.70
C TYR A 475 33.50 10.53 16.88
N PHE A 476 33.02 10.62 18.12
CA PHE A 476 31.59 10.72 18.43
C PHE A 476 30.88 11.85 17.66
N PHE A 477 31.42 13.08 17.66
CA PHE A 477 30.78 14.22 17.00
C PHE A 477 30.69 14.08 15.47
N PRO A 478 31.78 13.85 14.72
CA PRO A 478 31.68 13.67 13.27
C PRO A 478 30.87 12.43 12.90
N LEU A 479 31.05 11.28 13.58
CA LEU A 479 30.35 10.05 13.22
C LEU A 479 28.85 10.08 13.59
N SER A 480 28.43 10.79 14.65
CA SER A 480 27.01 10.93 14.98
C SER A 480 26.24 11.71 13.89
N CYS A 481 26.87 12.73 13.28
CA CYS A 481 26.33 13.42 12.11
C CYS A 481 26.18 12.47 10.91
N VAL A 482 27.21 11.68 10.60
CA VAL A 482 27.17 10.67 9.52
C VAL A 482 26.06 9.65 9.79
N LEU A 483 25.96 9.15 11.03
CA LEU A 483 24.95 8.16 11.43
C LEU A 483 23.53 8.69 11.20
N LEU A 484 23.27 9.95 11.55
CA LEU A 484 21.97 10.57 11.31
C LEU A 484 21.62 10.64 9.81
N MET A 485 22.58 11.04 8.98
CA MET A 485 22.40 11.13 7.53
C MET A 485 22.18 9.76 6.87
N VAL A 486 22.94 8.77 7.32
CA VAL A 486 22.82 7.36 6.92
C VAL A 486 21.46 6.81 7.32
N PHE A 487 21.00 7.08 8.54
CA PHE A 487 19.68 6.65 9.00
C PHE A 487 18.56 7.19 8.11
N ILE A 488 18.59 8.48 7.78
CA ILE A 488 17.61 9.10 6.88
C ILE A 488 17.63 8.45 5.49
N GLN A 489 18.84 8.23 4.94
CA GLN A 489 19.01 7.65 3.61
C GLN A 489 18.47 6.22 3.53
N PHE A 490 18.82 5.37 4.50
CA PHE A 490 18.34 3.98 4.52
C PHE A 490 16.87 3.87 4.89
N ALA A 491 16.33 4.76 5.74
CA ALA A 491 14.90 4.82 6.01
C ALA A 491 14.12 5.19 4.73
N SER A 492 14.68 6.08 3.90
CA SER A 492 14.12 6.43 2.60
C SER A 492 14.19 5.24 1.62
N MET A 493 15.31 4.53 1.54
CA MET A 493 15.43 3.31 0.72
C MET A 493 14.41 2.23 1.13
N CYS A 494 14.24 1.99 2.43
CA CYS A 494 13.25 1.05 2.95
C CYS A 494 11.82 1.51 2.63
N ALA A 495 11.55 2.82 2.67
CA ALA A 495 10.25 3.38 2.29
C ALA A 495 9.95 3.11 0.82
N ARG A 496 10.94 3.24 -0.07
CA ARG A 496 10.78 2.88 -1.48
C ARG A 496 10.50 1.39 -1.68
N ALA A 497 11.22 0.52 -0.99
CA ALA A 497 10.95 -0.92 -1.05
C ALA A 497 9.50 -1.24 -0.59
N LEU A 498 9.02 -0.57 0.46
CA LEU A 498 7.64 -0.70 0.92
C LEU A 498 6.62 -0.12 -0.05
N ASP A 499 6.91 1.00 -0.72
CA ASP A 499 6.03 1.56 -1.76
C ASP A 499 5.83 0.53 -2.88
N PHE A 500 6.89 -0.15 -3.32
CA PHE A 500 6.79 -1.25 -4.30
C PHE A 500 5.96 -2.41 -3.76
N LEU A 501 6.16 -2.79 -2.50
CA LEU A 501 5.41 -3.89 -1.87
C LEU A 501 3.91 -3.56 -1.78
N ASN A 502 3.58 -2.35 -1.35
CA ASN A 502 2.20 -1.86 -1.26
C ASN A 502 1.56 -1.80 -2.64
N CYS A 503 2.28 -1.34 -3.67
CA CYS A 503 1.78 -1.37 -5.05
C CYS A 503 1.47 -2.80 -5.52
N ILE A 504 2.32 -3.78 -5.22
CA ILE A 504 2.08 -5.18 -5.57
C ILE A 504 0.86 -5.73 -4.83
N ILE A 505 0.73 -5.45 -3.53
CA ILE A 505 -0.38 -5.92 -2.69
C ILE A 505 -1.71 -5.31 -3.13
N GLN A 506 -1.70 -4.04 -3.53
CA GLN A 506 -2.88 -3.30 -3.98
C GLN A 506 -3.18 -3.47 -5.47
N ASP A 507 -2.45 -4.34 -6.18
CA ASP A 507 -2.54 -4.54 -7.64
C ASP A 507 -2.35 -3.23 -8.46
N GLU A 508 -1.60 -2.27 -7.92
CA GLU A 508 -1.26 -0.99 -8.55
C GLU A 508 0.00 -1.08 -9.43
N VAL A 509 0.14 -0.11 -10.34
CA VAL A 509 1.33 -0.01 -11.19
C VAL A 509 2.51 0.45 -10.34
N ILE A 510 3.64 -0.25 -10.42
CA ILE A 510 4.89 0.14 -9.76
C ILE A 510 5.26 1.58 -10.15
N PRO A 511 5.80 2.41 -9.24
CA PRO A 511 6.21 3.79 -9.51
C PRO A 511 7.07 4.00 -10.77
N LEU A 512 7.92 3.03 -11.10
CA LEU A 512 8.74 2.99 -12.32
C LEU A 512 7.91 3.11 -13.61
N LEU A 513 6.74 2.48 -13.63
CA LEU A 513 5.89 2.33 -14.80
C LEU A 513 4.67 3.25 -14.77
N LEU A 514 4.47 3.99 -13.68
CA LEU A 514 3.42 5.00 -13.52
C LEU A 514 3.33 6.00 -14.70
N PRO A 515 4.45 6.51 -15.25
CA PRO A 515 4.42 7.46 -16.37
C PRO A 515 3.72 6.91 -17.62
N PHE A 516 3.72 5.58 -17.81
CA PHE A 516 3.16 4.90 -18.98
C PHE A 516 1.68 4.52 -18.81
N LYS A 517 1.03 4.94 -17.70
CA LYS A 517 -0.40 4.73 -17.41
C LYS A 517 -0.83 3.29 -17.71
N ARG A 518 -1.75 3.09 -18.66
CA ARG A 518 -2.32 1.77 -19.01
C ARG A 518 -1.27 0.81 -19.59
N VAL A 519 -0.33 1.31 -20.39
CA VAL A 519 0.75 0.48 -20.96
C VAL A 519 1.69 -0.01 -19.86
N GLY A 520 1.91 0.81 -18.83
CA GLY A 520 2.73 0.46 -17.67
C GLY A 520 2.21 -0.78 -16.92
N ALA A 521 0.89 -0.89 -16.72
CA ALA A 521 0.27 -2.04 -16.07
C ALA A 521 0.48 -3.34 -16.87
N THR A 522 0.33 -3.28 -18.19
CA THR A 522 0.54 -4.44 -19.07
C THR A 522 2.01 -4.86 -19.06
N VAL A 523 2.93 -3.90 -19.19
CA VAL A 523 4.38 -4.14 -19.13
C VAL A 523 4.80 -4.77 -17.80
N GLN A 524 4.25 -4.30 -16.68
CA GLN A 524 4.52 -4.87 -15.35
C GLN A 524 4.13 -6.35 -15.25
N ARG A 525 2.96 -6.72 -15.75
CA ARG A 525 2.48 -8.11 -15.72
C ARG A 525 3.35 -9.03 -16.57
N PHE A 526 3.73 -8.58 -17.76
CA PHE A 526 4.68 -9.31 -18.60
C PHE A 526 6.05 -9.43 -17.94
N LEU A 527 6.54 -8.38 -17.28
CA LEU A 527 7.80 -8.40 -16.55
C LEU A 527 7.77 -9.44 -15.41
N TYR A 528 6.72 -9.44 -14.58
CA TYR A 528 6.59 -10.42 -13.49
C TYR A 528 6.54 -11.86 -13.98
N LEU A 529 5.83 -12.09 -15.09
CA LEU A 529 5.78 -13.41 -15.71
C LEU A 529 7.15 -13.82 -16.25
N ALA A 530 7.83 -12.93 -16.98
CA ALA A 530 9.15 -13.17 -17.54
C ALA A 530 10.18 -13.46 -16.44
N VAL A 531 10.20 -12.67 -15.36
CA VAL A 531 11.06 -12.91 -14.19
C VAL A 531 10.78 -14.29 -13.60
N THR A 532 9.51 -14.65 -13.39
CA THR A 532 9.13 -15.96 -12.84
C THR A 532 9.63 -17.11 -13.72
N LEU A 533 9.50 -17.00 -15.05
CA LEU A 533 9.99 -18.00 -16.00
C LEU A 533 11.52 -18.13 -16.01
N VAL A 534 12.22 -17.00 -15.95
CA VAL A 534 13.70 -16.98 -15.85
C VAL A 534 14.13 -17.65 -14.55
N GLN A 535 13.50 -17.34 -13.41
CA GLN A 535 13.83 -17.98 -12.14
C GLN A 535 13.58 -19.49 -12.17
N PHE A 536 12.45 -19.93 -12.74
CA PHE A 536 12.16 -21.36 -12.91
C PHE A 536 13.20 -22.09 -13.79
N THR A 537 13.68 -21.41 -14.83
CA THR A 537 14.74 -21.95 -15.71
C THR A 537 16.06 -22.10 -14.94
N ILE A 538 16.44 -21.08 -14.15
CA ILE A 538 17.64 -21.12 -13.29
C ILE A 538 17.54 -22.27 -12.29
N PHE A 539 16.40 -22.40 -11.60
CA PHE A 539 16.14 -23.50 -10.68
C PHE A 539 16.37 -24.87 -11.35
N SER A 540 15.79 -25.06 -12.54
CA SER A 540 15.89 -26.31 -13.29
C SER A 540 17.34 -26.65 -13.66
N ILE A 541 18.12 -25.68 -14.15
CA ILE A 541 19.53 -25.90 -14.55
C ILE A 541 20.38 -26.30 -13.35
N TYR A 542 20.26 -25.59 -12.22
CA TYR A 542 21.09 -25.84 -11.04
C TYR A 542 20.63 -27.06 -10.22
N SER A 543 19.34 -27.39 -10.26
CA SER A 543 18.83 -28.63 -9.67
C SER A 543 19.39 -29.86 -10.40
N VAL A 544 19.53 -29.81 -11.73
CA VAL A 544 20.10 -30.93 -12.52
C VAL A 544 21.61 -31.06 -12.31
N LYS A 545 22.35 -29.94 -12.24
CA LYS A 545 23.81 -29.96 -12.10
C LYS A 545 24.31 -30.25 -10.68
N GLY A 546 23.47 -30.11 -9.65
CA GLY A 546 23.89 -30.24 -8.27
C GLY A 546 22.85 -30.92 -7.41
N SER A 547 22.01 -30.14 -6.73
CA SER A 547 20.93 -30.64 -5.89
C SER A 547 19.72 -29.70 -5.97
N PRO A 548 18.50 -30.19 -5.69
CA PRO A 548 17.30 -29.35 -5.64
C PRO A 548 17.44 -28.17 -4.66
N LEU A 549 18.13 -28.38 -3.53
CA LEU A 549 18.43 -27.33 -2.56
C LEU A 549 19.30 -26.23 -3.17
N ARG A 550 20.37 -26.60 -3.90
CA ARG A 550 21.24 -25.63 -4.59
C ARG A 550 20.49 -24.89 -5.69
N GLY A 551 19.61 -25.57 -6.42
CA GLY A 551 18.72 -24.94 -7.40
C GLY A 551 17.81 -23.89 -6.76
N LEU A 552 17.20 -24.20 -5.61
CA LEU A 552 16.35 -23.29 -4.87
C LEU A 552 17.12 -22.07 -4.33
N GLN A 553 18.30 -22.30 -3.73
CA GLN A 553 19.17 -21.24 -3.21
C GLN A 553 19.55 -20.25 -4.32
N VAL A 554 20.07 -20.74 -5.45
CA VAL A 554 20.50 -19.87 -6.55
C VAL A 554 19.33 -19.11 -7.16
N SER A 555 18.21 -19.78 -7.44
CA SER A 555 17.01 -19.14 -8.01
C SER A 555 16.41 -18.07 -7.10
N PHE A 556 16.29 -18.36 -5.80
CA PHE A 556 15.81 -17.37 -4.84
C PHE A 556 16.79 -16.20 -4.74
N ALA A 557 18.10 -16.47 -4.66
CA ALA A 557 19.14 -15.45 -4.58
C ALA A 557 19.12 -14.50 -5.78
N THR A 558 19.05 -15.01 -7.01
CA THR A 558 18.96 -14.18 -8.21
C THR A 558 17.67 -13.36 -8.25
N GLY A 559 16.56 -13.91 -7.75
CA GLY A 559 15.28 -13.21 -7.65
C GLY A 559 15.36 -11.97 -6.76
N TRP A 560 15.74 -12.13 -5.49
CA TRP A 560 15.77 -10.98 -4.58
C TRP A 560 16.91 -9.99 -4.87
N LEU A 561 18.07 -10.45 -5.38
CA LEU A 561 19.14 -9.54 -5.85
C LEU A 561 18.67 -8.66 -7.00
N SER A 562 17.86 -9.21 -7.92
CA SER A 562 17.28 -8.41 -9.00
C SER A 562 16.29 -7.36 -8.46
N ALA A 563 15.48 -7.71 -7.45
CA ALA A 563 14.59 -6.76 -6.78
C ALA A 563 15.36 -5.65 -6.05
N VAL A 564 16.47 -5.99 -5.37
CA VAL A 564 17.39 -5.01 -4.76
C VAL A 564 17.92 -4.04 -5.82
N PHE A 565 18.38 -4.54 -6.96
CA PHE A 565 18.86 -3.69 -8.05
C PHE A 565 17.76 -2.74 -8.58
N VAL A 566 16.54 -3.25 -8.79
CA VAL A 566 15.41 -2.43 -9.25
C VAL A 566 15.07 -1.32 -8.25
N VAL A 567 14.99 -1.64 -6.96
CA VAL A 567 14.69 -0.64 -5.92
C VAL A 567 15.84 0.37 -5.78
N ALA A 568 17.09 -0.09 -5.76
CA ALA A 568 18.26 0.78 -5.65
C ALA A 568 18.39 1.72 -6.87
N PHE A 569 18.18 1.20 -8.08
CA PHE A 569 18.15 2.00 -9.30
C PHE A 569 17.04 3.04 -9.26
N THR A 570 15.85 2.65 -8.77
CA THR A 570 14.73 3.58 -8.60
C THR A 570 15.05 4.67 -7.58
N HIS A 571 15.66 4.29 -6.45
CA HIS A 571 16.08 5.21 -5.40
C HIS A 571 17.13 6.22 -5.90
N ALA A 572 18.09 5.79 -6.71
CA ALA A 572 19.17 6.63 -7.22
C ALA A 572 18.75 7.54 -8.39
N PHE A 573 17.95 7.05 -9.36
CA PHE A 573 17.71 7.74 -10.62
C PHE A 573 16.31 8.36 -10.79
N PHE A 574 15.26 7.76 -10.23
CA PHE A 574 13.88 8.24 -10.42
C PHE A 574 13.51 9.45 -9.54
N PHE A 575 14.52 9.98 -8.86
CA PHE A 575 14.42 11.06 -7.90
C PHE A 575 14.37 12.48 -8.53
N THR A 576 14.85 12.67 -9.76
CA THR A 576 14.95 14.01 -10.39
C THR A 576 13.62 14.64 -10.80
N GLY A 577 12.48 13.99 -10.53
CA GLY A 577 11.17 14.46 -10.96
C GLY A 577 11.03 14.60 -12.49
N PHE A 578 12.01 14.13 -13.27
CA PHE A 578 12.08 14.31 -14.71
C PHE A 578 10.84 13.75 -15.42
N PHE A 579 10.27 12.66 -14.90
CA PHE A 579 9.04 12.05 -15.42
C PHE A 579 7.76 12.46 -14.67
N SER A 580 7.83 12.97 -13.43
CA SER A 580 6.65 13.55 -12.75
C SER A 580 6.34 14.97 -13.22
N SER A 581 7.36 15.70 -13.71
CA SER A 581 7.24 17.02 -14.35
C SER A 581 6.44 17.00 -15.66
N LEU A 582 6.20 15.83 -16.24
CA LEU A 582 5.42 15.67 -17.48
C LEU A 582 3.90 15.62 -17.26
N GLY A 583 3.42 15.67 -16.00
CA GLY A 583 1.98 15.48 -15.73
C GLY A 583 1.36 16.15 -14.51
N ARG A 584 2.08 16.94 -13.70
CA ARG A 584 1.48 17.60 -12.52
C ARG A 584 2.21 18.89 -12.13
N ASP A 585 1.44 19.84 -11.61
CA ASP A 585 1.70 21.28 -11.44
C ASP A 585 3.15 21.74 -11.16
N SER A 586 3.51 22.83 -11.83
CA SER A 586 4.82 23.48 -11.96
C SER A 586 5.42 24.08 -10.66
N ASN A 587 5.05 23.62 -9.47
CA ASN A 587 5.48 24.23 -8.21
C ASN A 587 6.52 23.41 -7.42
N SER A 588 7.00 22.26 -7.92
CA SER A 588 7.97 21.44 -7.19
C SER A 588 9.40 22.01 -7.16
N PHE A 589 9.78 22.83 -8.15
CA PHE A 589 11.14 23.37 -8.29
C PHE A 589 11.57 24.33 -7.17
N PHE A 590 10.63 24.79 -6.35
CA PHE A 590 10.88 25.79 -5.31
C PHE A 590 10.61 25.28 -3.88
N ALA A 591 10.50 23.97 -3.63
CA ALA A 591 10.15 23.44 -2.31
C ALA A 591 11.10 23.86 -1.17
N LEU A 592 12.43 23.85 -1.38
CA LEU A 592 13.40 24.24 -0.35
C LEU A 592 13.51 25.78 -0.18
N PRO A 593 13.58 26.62 -1.24
CA PRO A 593 13.49 28.07 -1.11
C PRO A 593 12.13 28.56 -0.57
N ILE A 594 11.02 27.88 -0.88
CA ILE A 594 9.69 28.17 -0.32
C ILE A 594 9.61 27.68 1.12
N PHE A 595 10.19 26.54 1.49
CA PHE A 595 10.27 26.11 2.89
C PHE A 595 11.11 27.09 3.72
N LEU A 596 12.26 27.52 3.20
CA LEU A 596 13.11 28.53 3.83
C LEU A 596 12.44 29.92 3.83
N SER A 597 11.76 30.35 2.77
CA SER A 597 11.07 31.66 2.73
C SER A 597 9.76 31.68 3.53
N SER A 598 9.02 30.56 3.57
CA SER A 598 7.88 30.31 4.46
C SER A 598 8.34 30.25 5.92
N MET A 599 9.57 29.79 6.19
CA MET A 599 10.21 29.86 7.50
C MET A 599 10.61 31.28 7.91
N PHE A 600 10.62 32.28 7.02
CA PHE A 600 10.80 33.69 7.39
C PHE A 600 9.50 34.51 7.29
N SER A 601 8.55 34.07 6.48
CA SER A 601 7.20 34.64 6.37
C SER A 601 6.37 34.30 7.61
N GLY A 602 6.00 35.29 8.40
CA GLY A 602 5.22 35.14 9.65
C GLY A 602 3.75 34.77 9.44
N ARG A 603 3.44 33.77 8.59
CA ARG A 603 2.06 33.34 8.38
C ARG A 603 1.60 32.52 9.58
N LYS A 604 0.62 33.06 10.32
CA LYS A 604 -0.11 32.33 11.36
C LYS A 604 -0.92 31.22 10.70
N GLU A 605 -0.43 29.99 10.77
CA GLU A 605 -1.31 28.82 10.58
C GLU A 605 -2.29 28.80 11.76
N TYR A 606 -3.59 28.86 11.45
CA TYR A 606 -4.65 28.77 12.44
C TYR A 606 -4.63 27.37 13.06
N ASP A 607 -4.48 27.33 14.38
CA ASP A 607 -4.55 26.12 15.22
C ASP A 607 -6.03 25.69 15.28
N GLU A 608 -6.40 24.58 14.66
CA GLU A 608 -7.58 23.84 15.12
C GLU A 608 -7.25 23.30 16.51
N SER A 609 -8.02 23.72 17.50
CA SER A 609 -7.85 23.37 18.90
C SER A 609 -7.77 21.85 19.11
N GLY A 610 -6.55 21.33 19.24
CA GLY A 610 -6.32 19.98 19.74
C GLY A 610 -6.76 19.87 21.19
N ASP A 611 -7.55 18.84 21.50
CA ASP A 611 -8.09 18.56 22.83
C ASP A 611 -6.96 18.51 23.88
N PRO A 612 -7.04 19.22 25.02
CA PRO A 612 -6.00 19.19 26.06
C PRO A 612 -5.75 17.77 26.61
N LEU A 613 -6.73 16.88 26.48
CA LEU A 613 -6.68 15.45 26.82
C LEU A 613 -5.80 14.63 25.85
N LEU A 614 -5.76 15.01 24.57
CA LEU A 614 -4.87 14.41 23.58
C LEU A 614 -3.41 14.82 23.83
N ARG A 615 -3.19 16.07 24.27
CA ARG A 615 -1.85 16.59 24.57
C ARG A 615 -1.21 15.94 25.81
N THR A 616 -1.99 15.73 26.87
CA THR A 616 -1.50 15.05 28.09
C THR A 616 -1.24 13.56 27.85
N SER A 617 -2.08 12.89 27.08
CA SER A 617 -1.86 11.49 26.69
C SER A 617 -0.61 11.33 25.80
N THR A 618 -0.38 12.21 24.81
CA THR A 618 0.84 12.19 23.98
C THR A 618 2.13 12.37 24.81
N LEU A 619 2.13 13.27 25.79
CA LEU A 619 3.28 13.48 26.68
C LEU A 619 3.56 12.26 27.57
N LEU A 620 2.50 11.64 28.11
CA LEU A 620 2.62 10.42 28.93
C LEU A 620 3.14 9.24 28.09
N ILE A 621 2.57 9.03 26.89
CA ILE A 621 2.93 7.91 26.02
C ILE A 621 4.37 8.02 25.50
N THR A 622 4.84 9.23 25.17
CA THR A 622 6.23 9.48 24.74
C THR A 622 7.23 9.53 25.90
N GLY A 623 6.79 9.95 27.09
CA GLY A 623 7.63 10.07 28.29
C GLY A 623 7.96 8.73 28.93
N ILE A 624 7.02 7.79 29.00
CA ILE A 624 7.20 6.49 29.69
C ILE A 624 8.39 5.69 29.12
N PRO A 625 8.49 5.42 27.79
CA PRO A 625 9.60 4.66 27.23
C PRO A 625 10.96 5.33 27.47
N THR A 626 10.99 6.67 27.45
CA THR A 626 12.20 7.46 27.69
C THR A 626 12.65 7.34 29.14
N CYS A 627 11.73 7.44 30.10
CA CYS A 627 12.03 7.22 31.52
C CYS A 627 12.50 5.79 31.79
N VAL A 628 11.85 4.79 31.20
CA VAL A 628 12.23 3.38 31.32
C VAL A 628 13.65 3.15 30.77
N SER A 629 13.98 3.76 29.62
CA SER A 629 15.34 3.71 29.07
C SER A 629 16.38 4.30 30.00
N VAL A 630 16.10 5.46 30.61
CA VAL A 630 17.01 6.08 31.56
C VAL A 630 17.21 5.21 32.80
N LEU A 631 16.13 4.64 33.34
CA LEU A 631 16.19 3.74 34.51
C LEU A 631 17.04 2.50 34.22
N PHE A 632 16.79 1.80 33.11
CA PHE A 632 17.60 0.64 32.74
C PHE A 632 19.07 0.99 32.51
N GLY A 633 19.35 2.14 31.89
CA GLY A 633 20.72 2.59 31.65
C GLY A 633 21.46 2.90 32.95
N ILE A 634 20.80 3.56 33.91
CA ILE A 634 21.37 3.80 35.24
C ILE A 634 21.58 2.47 35.98
N SER A 635 20.60 1.56 35.95
CA SER A 635 20.74 0.23 36.55
C SER A 635 21.90 -0.56 35.95
N PHE A 636 22.12 -0.47 34.64
CA PHE A 636 23.28 -1.07 33.98
C PHE A 636 24.59 -0.44 34.44
N LEU A 637 24.68 0.89 34.50
CA LEU A 637 25.89 1.59 34.96
C LEU A 637 26.29 1.22 36.40
N ILE A 638 25.32 0.92 37.26
CA ILE A 638 25.55 0.49 38.65
C ILE A 638 25.91 -1.00 38.72
N SER A 639 25.11 -1.87 38.10
CA SER A 639 25.19 -3.33 38.29
C SER A 639 26.14 -4.05 37.32
N ARG A 640 26.48 -3.43 36.18
CA ARG A 640 27.28 -4.01 35.08
C ARG A 640 26.66 -5.24 34.42
N ILE A 641 25.36 -5.51 34.65
CA ILE A 641 24.68 -6.67 34.06
C ILE A 641 24.30 -6.38 32.60
N VAL A 642 24.83 -7.15 31.65
CA VAL A 642 24.63 -6.95 30.20
C VAL A 642 23.17 -7.00 29.76
N SER A 643 22.32 -7.80 30.43
CA SER A 643 20.88 -7.84 30.12
C SER A 643 20.17 -6.50 30.38
N LEU A 644 20.68 -5.66 31.29
CA LEU A 644 20.15 -4.32 31.53
C LEU A 644 20.60 -3.33 30.44
N TYR A 645 21.81 -3.49 29.90
CA TYR A 645 22.22 -2.75 28.70
C TYR A 645 21.32 -3.10 27.51
N ALA A 646 21.02 -4.38 27.33
CA ALA A 646 20.08 -4.84 26.30
C ALA A 646 18.71 -4.17 26.43
N CYS A 647 18.15 -4.15 27.64
CA CYS A 647 16.89 -3.47 27.93
C CYS A 647 16.98 -1.96 27.65
N THR A 648 18.12 -1.33 27.96
CA THR A 648 18.38 0.08 27.67
C THR A 648 18.37 0.35 26.16
N LEU A 649 19.03 -0.50 25.37
CA LEU A 649 19.07 -0.38 23.91
C LEU A 649 17.66 -0.48 23.29
N VAL A 650 16.92 -1.52 23.66
CA VAL A 650 15.55 -1.74 23.18
C VAL A 650 14.63 -0.59 23.56
N SER A 651 14.60 -0.19 24.83
CA SER A 651 13.74 0.90 25.31
C SER A 651 14.09 2.25 24.70
N THR A 652 15.37 2.53 24.43
CA THR A 652 15.82 3.76 23.76
C THR A 652 15.34 3.81 22.30
N MET A 653 15.47 2.69 21.57
CA MET A 653 14.97 2.61 20.19
C MET A 653 13.44 2.71 20.11
N VAL A 654 12.73 2.05 21.04
CA VAL A 654 11.27 2.15 21.17
C VAL A 654 10.85 3.58 21.49
N SER A 655 11.54 4.26 22.40
CA SER A 655 11.31 5.67 22.71
C SER A 655 11.48 6.55 21.45
N ALA A 656 12.60 6.42 20.72
CA ALA A 656 12.84 7.17 19.50
C ALA A 656 11.77 6.93 18.43
N TYR A 657 11.29 5.68 18.30
CA TYR A 657 10.24 5.31 17.37
C TYR A 657 8.86 5.87 17.77
N ILE A 658 8.49 5.79 19.05
CA ILE A 658 7.21 6.33 19.56
C ILE A 658 7.18 7.85 19.37
N VAL A 659 8.26 8.56 19.71
CA VAL A 659 8.36 10.00 19.47
C VAL A 659 8.21 10.31 17.97
N HIS A 660 8.77 9.50 17.07
CA HIS A 660 8.62 9.68 15.63
C HIS A 660 7.16 9.54 15.16
N ILE A 661 6.41 8.54 15.65
CA ILE A 661 4.99 8.30 15.30
C ILE A 661 4.12 9.47 15.77
N TYR A 662 4.13 9.75 17.07
CA TYR A 662 3.18 10.71 17.67
C TYR A 662 3.42 12.14 17.20
N THR A 663 4.67 12.47 16.85
CA THR A 663 4.95 13.78 16.22
C THR A 663 4.48 13.86 14.77
N ASP A 664 4.07 12.79 14.08
CA ASP A 664 3.53 12.90 12.70
C ASP A 664 2.12 13.47 12.67
N GLU A 665 1.34 13.28 13.74
CA GLU A 665 -0.07 13.66 13.83
C GLU A 665 -0.28 15.16 14.18
N ASP A 666 0.64 15.80 14.92
CA ASP A 666 0.47 17.14 15.52
C ASP A 666 0.71 18.36 14.60
N GLY A 667 -0.12 18.70 13.61
CA GLY A 667 -0.23 20.04 12.95
C GLY A 667 1.02 20.85 12.46
N ARG A 668 2.00 21.22 13.31
CA ARG A 668 3.10 22.18 13.03
C ARG A 668 4.41 21.54 12.56
N ASN A 669 4.65 21.50 11.25
CA ASN A 669 5.78 20.81 10.59
C ASN A 669 7.21 21.12 11.13
N VAL A 670 7.50 22.36 11.53
CA VAL A 670 8.85 22.76 11.99
C VAL A 670 9.14 22.26 13.41
N SER A 671 8.16 22.36 14.31
CA SER A 671 8.29 21.88 15.69
C SER A 671 8.45 20.36 15.73
N LYS A 672 7.69 19.62 14.91
CA LYS A 672 7.82 18.17 14.73
C LYS A 672 9.23 17.74 14.37
N THR A 673 9.80 18.39 13.36
CA THR A 673 11.11 18.01 12.80
C THR A 673 12.23 18.22 13.81
N LEU A 674 12.22 19.35 14.52
CA LEU A 674 13.22 19.63 15.54
C LEU A 674 13.14 18.66 16.72
N ILE A 675 11.94 18.33 17.21
CA ILE A 675 11.76 17.35 18.31
C ILE A 675 12.28 15.98 17.91
N ARG A 676 11.92 15.48 16.72
CA ARG A 676 12.35 14.18 16.20
C ARG A 676 13.87 14.07 16.17
N ILE A 677 14.51 15.08 15.60
CA ILE A 677 15.96 15.12 15.41
C ILE A 677 16.67 15.25 16.77
N SER A 678 16.22 16.16 17.63
CA SER A 678 16.80 16.35 18.97
C SER A 678 16.66 15.10 19.84
N HIS A 679 15.50 14.43 19.79
CA HIS A 679 15.27 13.18 20.51
C HIS A 679 16.13 12.03 19.97
N LEU A 680 16.26 11.91 18.65
CA LEU A 680 17.12 10.91 18.03
C LEU A 680 18.59 11.13 18.40
N PHE A 681 19.07 12.38 18.38
CA PHE A 681 20.41 12.74 18.82
C PHE A 681 20.64 12.43 20.31
N ALA A 682 19.67 12.76 21.17
CA ALA A 682 19.73 12.41 22.58
C ALA A 682 19.72 10.88 22.82
N SER A 683 18.96 10.13 22.02
CA SER A 683 18.92 8.66 22.08
C SER A 683 20.28 8.05 21.72
N VAL A 684 20.90 8.50 20.64
CA VAL A 684 22.26 8.07 20.25
C VAL A 684 23.29 8.45 21.33
N THR A 685 23.18 9.65 21.89
CA THR A 685 24.05 10.12 22.97
C THR A 685 23.89 9.25 24.22
N TRP A 686 22.66 8.92 24.62
CA TRP A 686 22.40 8.07 25.78
C TRP A 686 22.98 6.66 25.63
N LEU A 687 22.85 6.06 24.44
CA LEU A 687 23.48 4.77 24.14
C LEU A 687 25.01 4.84 24.11
N PHE A 688 25.57 5.96 23.65
CA PHE A 688 27.01 6.19 23.74
C PHE A 688 27.48 6.27 25.19
N VAL A 689 26.81 7.07 26.04
CA VAL A 689 27.18 7.24 27.45
C VAL A 689 27.10 5.93 28.24
N THR A 690 25.98 5.21 28.09
CA THR A 690 25.76 3.95 28.80
C THR A 690 26.76 2.88 28.38
N PHE A 691 27.09 2.77 27.09
CA PHE A 691 28.13 1.85 26.63
C PHE A 691 29.53 2.28 27.07
N ALA A 692 29.88 3.55 26.87
CA ALA A 692 31.18 4.13 27.19
C ALA A 692 31.55 3.90 28.65
N PHE A 693 30.70 4.29 29.60
CA PHE A 693 30.98 4.07 31.01
C PHE A 693 30.65 2.66 31.47
N GLY A 694 29.72 1.97 30.80
CA GLY A 694 29.25 0.62 31.11
C GLY A 694 30.32 -0.45 31.01
N PHE A 695 31.10 -0.41 29.92
CA PHE A 695 32.11 -1.41 29.60
C PHE A 695 33.56 -0.93 29.78
N ASN A 696 33.82 0.39 29.81
CA ASN A 696 35.14 0.90 30.22
C ASN A 696 35.17 1.24 31.70
N ASN A 697 36.22 0.81 32.38
CA ASN A 697 36.65 1.46 33.62
C ASN A 697 37.01 2.91 33.28
N PHE A 698 36.66 3.86 34.15
CA PHE A 698 36.67 5.30 33.84
C PHE A 698 38.02 5.79 33.26
N GLU A 699 38.05 6.14 31.98
CA GLU A 699 39.17 6.84 31.34
C GLU A 699 38.90 8.35 31.26
N ALA A 700 39.82 9.17 31.78
CA ALA A 700 39.66 10.63 31.85
C ALA A 700 39.42 11.30 30.49
N GLN A 701 39.98 10.74 29.41
CA GLN A 701 39.84 11.29 28.04
C GLN A 701 38.42 11.12 27.49
N LEU A 702 37.82 9.93 27.69
CA LEU A 702 36.46 9.63 27.24
C LEU A 702 35.41 10.45 28.02
N GLY A 703 35.68 10.72 29.31
CA GLY A 703 34.78 11.49 30.18
C GLY A 703 34.48 12.90 29.67
N SER A 704 35.47 13.58 29.09
CA SER A 704 35.28 14.93 28.52
C SER A 704 34.26 14.95 27.37
N THR A 705 34.33 13.96 26.48
CA THR A 705 33.43 13.82 25.32
C THR A 705 32.01 13.50 25.78
N VAL A 706 31.87 12.63 26.78
CA VAL A 706 30.57 12.30 27.38
C VAL A 706 29.90 13.54 27.98
N ILE A 707 30.63 14.36 28.75
CA ILE A 707 30.07 15.57 29.37
C ILE A 707 29.58 16.55 28.27
N VAL A 708 30.43 16.83 27.28
CA VAL A 708 30.09 17.78 26.20
C VAL A 708 28.90 17.28 25.39
N SER A 709 28.86 15.99 25.04
CA SER A 709 27.74 15.40 24.28
C SER A 709 26.42 15.44 25.05
N MET A 710 26.42 15.14 26.36
CA MET A 710 25.22 15.23 27.20
C MET A 710 24.70 16.66 27.35
N VAL A 711 25.61 17.64 27.54
CA VAL A 711 25.24 19.06 27.59
C VAL A 711 24.61 19.51 26.27
N LEU A 712 25.19 19.10 25.14
CA LEU A 712 24.68 19.46 23.82
C LEU A 712 23.32 18.81 23.54
N ALA A 713 23.16 17.52 23.83
CA ALA A 713 21.90 16.81 23.68
C ALA A 713 20.79 17.39 24.56
N GLY A 714 21.12 17.70 25.82
CA GLY A 714 20.21 18.38 26.75
C GLY A 714 19.82 19.77 26.26
N ALA A 715 20.76 20.56 25.72
CA ALA A 715 20.48 21.87 25.17
C ALA A 715 19.50 21.80 23.98
N PHE A 716 19.72 20.89 23.02
CA PHE A 716 18.82 20.73 21.88
C PHE A 716 17.42 20.23 22.29
N LEU A 717 17.33 19.30 23.24
CA LEU A 717 16.04 18.88 23.81
C LEU A 717 15.32 20.03 24.51
N CYS A 718 16.00 20.80 25.36
CA CYS A 718 15.42 21.96 26.03
C CYS A 718 14.91 23.01 25.04
N ILE A 719 15.70 23.36 24.01
CA ILE A 719 15.28 24.30 22.96
C ILE A 719 14.05 23.78 22.23
N SER A 720 13.99 22.48 21.94
CA SER A 720 12.84 21.84 21.28
C SER A 720 11.58 21.90 22.16
N LEU A 721 11.70 21.56 23.45
CA LEU A 721 10.58 21.57 24.40
C LEU A 721 10.08 22.99 24.70
N VAL A 722 10.98 23.96 24.90
CA VAL A 722 10.62 25.38 25.07
C VAL A 722 9.95 25.91 23.81
N GLY A 723 10.41 25.50 22.62
CA GLY A 723 9.78 25.84 21.34
C GLY A 723 8.36 25.28 21.18
N VAL A 724 8.06 24.10 21.74
CA VAL A 724 6.71 23.51 21.78
C VAL A 724 5.81 24.22 22.80
N ALA A 725 6.36 24.52 23.98
CA ALA A 725 5.62 25.14 25.08
C ALA A 725 5.27 26.60 24.77
N SER A 726 6.18 27.34 24.14
CA SER A 726 5.96 28.72 23.71
C SER A 726 5.21 28.77 22.37
N HIS A 727 3.88 28.58 22.42
CA HIS A 727 3.01 28.75 21.24
C HIS A 727 3.18 30.13 20.55
N SER A 728 3.74 31.12 21.25
CA SER A 728 3.85 32.51 20.85
C SER A 728 5.14 32.91 20.12
N ASN A 729 6.20 32.09 20.12
CA ASN A 729 7.51 32.54 19.66
C ASN A 729 8.18 31.60 18.61
N PRO A 730 7.76 31.66 17.33
CA PRO A 730 8.30 30.82 16.27
C PRO A 730 9.81 31.05 16.02
N MET A 731 10.37 32.14 16.53
CA MET A 731 11.79 32.46 16.41
C MET A 731 12.69 31.47 17.18
N THR A 732 12.27 30.99 18.34
CA THR A 732 13.09 30.04 19.14
C THR A 732 13.26 28.70 18.42
N LEU A 733 12.19 28.19 17.80
CA LEU A 733 12.22 26.98 16.98
C LEU A 733 13.11 27.14 15.74
N ARG A 734 13.04 28.31 15.09
CA ARG A 734 13.86 28.64 13.90
C ARG A 734 15.35 28.73 14.25
N ILE A 735 15.69 29.41 15.34
CA ILE A 735 17.07 29.51 15.84
C ILE A 735 17.60 28.12 16.21
N GLY A 736 16.78 27.29 16.89
CA GLY A 736 17.14 25.92 17.23
C GLY A 736 17.47 25.05 16.00
N LEU A 737 16.65 25.14 14.95
CA LEU A 737 16.89 24.42 13.69
C LEU A 737 18.16 24.90 12.98
N VAL A 738 18.40 26.22 12.93
CA VAL A 738 19.62 26.78 12.33
C VAL A 738 20.86 26.36 13.12
N LEU A 739 20.81 26.41 14.45
CA LEU A 739 21.91 25.94 15.31
C LEU A 739 22.21 24.46 15.07
N PHE A 740 21.18 23.63 14.94
CA PHE A 740 21.36 22.21 14.63
C PHE A 740 21.97 21.98 13.25
N LEU A 741 21.52 22.73 12.23
CA LEU A 741 22.08 22.65 10.88
C LEU A 741 23.55 23.09 10.83
N VAL A 742 23.90 24.17 11.54
CA VAL A 742 25.29 24.62 11.72
C VAL A 742 26.11 23.55 12.42
N TYR A 743 25.57 22.92 13.47
CA TYR A 743 26.22 21.81 14.15
C TYR A 743 26.49 20.61 13.21
N LEU A 744 25.52 20.22 12.38
CA LEU A 744 25.70 19.15 11.39
C LEU A 744 26.78 19.48 10.37
N ILE A 745 26.77 20.71 9.82
CA ILE A 745 27.78 21.16 8.84
C ILE A 745 29.16 21.20 9.48
N ALA A 746 29.28 21.69 10.72
CA ALA A 746 30.54 21.72 11.45
C ALA A 746 31.08 20.30 11.69
N CYS A 747 30.24 19.38 12.18
CA CYS A 747 30.64 17.98 12.40
C CYS A 747 31.04 17.28 11.10
N TRP A 748 30.35 17.59 9.99
CA TRP A 748 30.71 17.11 8.67
C TRP A 748 32.08 17.62 8.21
N ILE A 749 32.36 18.92 8.32
CA ILE A 749 33.68 19.49 7.98
C ILE A 749 34.77 18.84 8.84
N CYS A 750 34.50 18.61 10.12
CA CYS A 750 35.41 17.93 11.06
C CYS A 750 35.64 16.44 10.70
N CYS A 751 34.78 15.80 9.91
CA CYS A 751 34.95 14.41 9.50
C CYS A 751 36.22 14.19 8.67
N PHE A 752 36.58 15.15 7.81
CA PHE A 752 37.78 15.08 6.95
C PHE A 752 39.10 15.00 7.75
N PRO A 753 39.38 15.93 8.70
CA PRO A 753 40.61 15.89 9.48
C PRO A 753 40.59 14.87 10.63
N ILE A 754 39.43 14.56 11.23
CA ILE A 754 39.36 13.70 12.42
C ILE A 754 39.29 12.21 12.06
N VAL A 755 38.34 11.82 11.22
CA VAL A 755 38.10 10.40 10.88
C VAL A 755 38.90 10.01 9.64
N GLY A 756 38.87 10.86 8.62
CA GLY A 756 39.67 10.70 7.41
C GLY A 756 38.94 11.10 6.14
N ARG A 757 39.72 11.25 5.05
CA ARG A 757 39.21 11.64 3.73
C ARG A 757 38.13 10.69 3.17
N PRO A 758 38.24 9.35 3.27
CA PRO A 758 37.23 8.45 2.74
C PRO A 758 35.85 8.63 3.40
N MET A 759 35.82 8.75 4.73
CA MET A 759 34.58 8.98 5.46
C MET A 759 33.97 10.36 5.15
N GLY A 760 34.80 11.41 5.04
CA GLY A 760 34.34 12.74 4.66
C GLY A 760 33.68 12.79 3.27
N LEU A 761 34.26 12.07 2.28
CA LEU A 761 33.68 11.94 0.94
C LEU A 761 32.38 11.13 0.95
N PHE A 762 32.33 10.04 1.70
CA PHE A 762 31.10 9.26 1.88
C PHE A 762 29.97 10.10 2.48
N CYS A 763 30.26 10.87 3.54
CA CYS A 763 29.30 11.77 4.14
C CYS A 763 28.84 12.87 3.15
N LEU A 764 29.76 13.44 2.35
CA LEU A 764 29.40 14.42 1.32
C LEU A 764 28.46 13.83 0.28
N ALA A 765 28.72 12.60 -0.19
CA ALA A 765 27.88 11.92 -1.18
C ALA A 765 26.46 11.68 -0.64
N ILE A 766 26.34 11.18 0.60
CA ILE A 766 25.04 10.96 1.24
C ILE A 766 24.34 12.29 1.51
N MET A 767 25.05 13.31 1.98
CA MET A 767 24.46 14.61 2.24
C MET A 767 23.95 15.27 0.95
N PHE A 768 24.70 15.18 -0.14
CA PHE A 768 24.26 15.64 -1.45
C PHE A 768 23.02 14.88 -1.92
N HIS A 769 23.02 13.54 -1.80
CA HIS A 769 21.87 12.71 -2.14
C HIS A 769 20.64 13.04 -1.28
N ASN A 770 20.79 13.18 0.04
CA ASN A 770 19.72 13.59 0.95
C ASN A 770 19.22 15.00 0.65
N GLY A 771 20.12 15.93 0.32
CA GLY A 771 19.79 17.30 -0.06
C GLY A 771 18.98 17.34 -1.36
N LEU A 772 19.41 16.60 -2.39
CA LEU A 772 18.62 16.39 -3.59
C LEU A 772 17.26 15.81 -3.19
N ASN A 773 17.24 14.72 -2.39
CA ASN A 773 16.04 14.04 -1.92
C ASN A 773 14.98 15.00 -1.35
N ILE A 774 15.41 15.96 -0.54
CA ILE A 774 14.55 16.97 0.05
C ILE A 774 14.03 17.98 -0.98
N VAL A 775 14.84 18.35 -1.97
CA VAL A 775 14.51 19.39 -2.96
C VAL A 775 13.51 18.89 -4.02
N PHE A 776 13.67 17.66 -4.51
CA PHE A 776 12.89 17.17 -5.67
C PHE A 776 11.84 16.08 -5.35
N SER A 777 11.73 15.57 -4.12
CA SER A 777 10.76 14.49 -3.82
C SER A 777 9.31 14.98 -3.86
N PRO A 778 8.42 14.38 -4.67
CA PRO A 778 6.98 14.65 -4.62
C PRO A 778 6.27 13.97 -3.43
N ASN A 779 6.91 12.99 -2.77
CA ASN A 779 6.33 12.18 -1.69
C ASN A 779 7.10 12.36 -0.37
N LYS A 780 6.45 12.03 0.78
CA LYS A 780 7.11 11.94 2.10
C LYS A 780 8.41 11.12 1.99
N LEU A 781 9.52 11.67 2.46
CA LEU A 781 10.88 11.12 2.29
C LEU A 781 11.09 9.79 3.03
N THR A 782 10.37 9.60 4.14
CA THR A 782 10.40 8.42 5.02
C THR A 782 8.97 8.02 5.41
N ASN A 783 8.73 6.73 5.59
CA ASN A 783 7.47 6.16 6.09
C ASN A 783 7.70 5.56 7.49
N ILE A 784 6.73 5.67 8.40
CA ILE A 784 6.74 5.09 9.75
C ILE A 784 7.02 3.57 9.71
N GLN A 785 6.45 2.87 8.74
CA GLN A 785 6.69 1.43 8.57
C GLN A 785 8.16 1.15 8.18
N ALA A 786 8.74 2.00 7.33
CA ALA A 786 10.13 1.85 6.88
C ALA A 786 11.13 2.11 8.02
N THR A 787 10.90 3.16 8.80
CA THR A 787 11.73 3.49 9.96
C THR A 787 11.64 2.40 11.02
N PHE A 788 10.49 1.73 11.17
CA PHE A 788 10.36 0.56 12.05
C PHE A 788 11.28 -0.60 11.64
N PHE A 789 11.28 -1.00 10.35
CA PHE A 789 12.14 -2.09 9.88
C PHE A 789 13.62 -1.78 10.07
N LEU A 790 14.06 -0.57 9.71
CA LEU A 790 15.46 -0.16 9.87
C LEU A 790 15.87 -0.09 11.34
N ALA A 791 15.04 0.52 12.20
CA ALA A 791 15.34 0.63 13.63
C ALA A 791 15.36 -0.74 14.31
N SER A 792 14.44 -1.64 13.96
CA SER A 792 14.40 -3.01 14.48
C SER A 792 15.63 -3.81 14.06
N ALA A 793 16.01 -3.75 12.78
CA ALA A 793 17.22 -4.41 12.29
C ALA A 793 18.48 -3.87 12.97
N THR A 794 18.58 -2.55 13.15
CA THR A 794 19.70 -1.90 13.85
C THR A 794 19.78 -2.34 15.31
N CYS A 795 18.64 -2.34 16.00
CA CYS A 795 18.56 -2.77 17.39
C CYS A 795 19.03 -4.23 17.54
N LEU A 796 18.49 -5.14 16.72
CA LEU A 796 18.85 -6.56 16.74
C LEU A 796 20.33 -6.79 16.42
N LEU A 797 20.90 -6.05 15.47
CA LEU A 797 22.30 -6.22 15.07
C LEU A 797 23.26 -5.72 16.15
N ILE A 798 23.03 -4.52 16.72
CA ILE A 798 23.84 -4.01 17.83
C ILE A 798 23.73 -4.97 19.03
N MET A 799 22.51 -5.42 19.35
CA MET A 799 22.25 -6.42 20.37
C MET A 799 23.05 -7.71 20.15
N ALA A 800 23.04 -8.24 18.93
CA ALA A 800 23.79 -9.44 18.57
C ALA A 800 25.29 -9.24 18.77
N CYS A 801 25.86 -8.13 18.30
CA CYS A 801 27.29 -7.82 18.47
C CYS A 801 27.68 -7.70 19.96
N VAL A 802 26.86 -7.05 20.78
CA VAL A 802 27.13 -6.91 22.22
C VAL A 802 27.05 -8.25 22.94
N LEU A 803 26.01 -9.05 22.70
CA LEU A 803 25.85 -10.35 23.36
C LEU A 803 26.91 -11.35 22.90
N LEU A 804 27.15 -11.47 21.59
CA LEU A 804 28.17 -12.37 21.04
C LEU A 804 29.57 -11.94 21.45
N GLY A 805 29.86 -10.63 21.47
CA GLY A 805 31.13 -10.11 21.95
C GLY A 805 31.34 -10.40 23.44
N TRP A 806 30.30 -10.26 24.26
CA TRP A 806 30.35 -10.62 25.68
C TRP A 806 30.61 -12.12 25.88
N TYR A 807 29.86 -12.98 25.19
CA TYR A 807 30.03 -14.44 25.28
C TYR A 807 31.33 -14.94 24.66
N GLY A 808 31.91 -14.18 23.72
CA GLY A 808 33.17 -14.49 23.06
C GLY A 808 34.41 -13.99 23.80
N THR A 809 34.27 -13.46 25.02
CA THR A 809 35.39 -13.23 25.92
C THR A 809 35.97 -14.56 26.40
N THR A 810 37.26 -14.57 26.71
CA THR A 810 37.90 -15.70 27.41
C THR A 810 37.34 -15.73 28.84
N GLN A 811 36.44 -16.67 29.12
CA GLN A 811 35.83 -16.81 30.44
C GLN A 811 36.87 -17.19 31.48
N GLN A 812 37.04 -16.34 32.49
CA GLN A 812 38.04 -16.59 33.51
C GLN A 812 37.49 -17.43 34.66
N HIS A 813 38.22 -18.49 35.04
CA HIS A 813 37.96 -19.27 36.24
C HIS A 813 38.85 -18.80 37.41
N VAL A 814 38.29 -18.90 38.62
CA VAL A 814 38.93 -18.43 39.86
C VAL A 814 39.56 -19.57 40.65
N ASP A 815 39.02 -20.78 40.53
CA ASP A 815 39.51 -21.97 41.24
C ASP A 815 40.13 -22.96 40.25
N ALA A 816 41.20 -23.64 40.67
CA ALA A 816 41.87 -24.66 39.86
C ALA A 816 40.88 -25.74 39.41
N GLN A 817 40.85 -26.03 38.11
CA GLN A 817 39.97 -27.03 37.51
C GLN A 817 40.62 -28.42 37.42
N SER A 818 41.94 -28.48 37.64
CA SER A 818 42.72 -29.71 37.62
C SER A 818 42.46 -30.58 38.86
N LEU A 819 42.38 -31.89 38.64
CA LEU A 819 42.33 -32.91 39.69
C LEU A 819 43.57 -33.82 39.57
N PRO A 820 44.04 -34.44 40.68
CA PRO A 820 45.18 -35.37 40.65
C PRO A 820 44.97 -36.49 39.63
N SER A 821 46.01 -36.78 38.86
CA SER A 821 45.96 -37.83 37.84
C SER A 821 45.85 -39.23 38.46
N VAL A 822 45.14 -40.11 37.76
CA VAL A 822 44.94 -41.52 38.15
C VAL A 822 45.70 -42.39 37.15
N PRO A 823 46.46 -43.41 37.59
CA PRO A 823 47.17 -44.30 36.67
C PRO A 823 46.21 -45.00 35.72
N VAL A 824 46.47 -44.87 34.42
CA VAL A 824 45.66 -45.44 33.33
C VAL A 824 46.25 -46.78 32.91
N THR A 825 45.41 -47.80 32.71
CA THR A 825 45.83 -49.12 32.24
C THR A 825 45.70 -49.23 30.72
N ALA A 826 46.41 -50.18 30.09
CA ALA A 826 46.34 -50.37 28.63
C ALA A 826 44.92 -50.70 28.12
N GLU A 827 44.05 -51.25 28.99
CA GLU A 827 42.64 -51.53 28.68
C GLU A 827 41.77 -50.27 28.61
N ASP A 828 42.19 -49.16 29.24
CA ASP A 828 41.48 -47.87 29.21
C ASP A 828 41.76 -47.06 27.94
N SER A 829 42.76 -47.46 27.14
CA SER A 829 43.11 -46.80 25.88
C SER A 829 42.15 -47.21 24.74
N GLN A 830 41.37 -46.26 24.22
CA GLN A 830 40.46 -46.54 23.12
C GLN A 830 41.23 -46.78 21.81
N SER A 831 40.76 -47.76 21.02
CA SER A 831 41.27 -47.95 19.66
C SER A 831 41.03 -46.70 18.79
N THR A 832 41.87 -46.46 17.78
CA THR A 832 41.72 -45.32 16.86
C THR A 832 40.33 -45.24 16.21
N LEU A 833 39.72 -46.39 15.91
CA LEU A 833 38.35 -46.46 15.39
C LEU A 833 37.31 -46.06 16.46
N GLY A 834 37.53 -46.45 17.72
CA GLY A 834 36.72 -46.00 18.85
C GLY A 834 36.77 -44.49 19.04
N LEU A 835 37.98 -43.91 19.01
CA LEU A 835 38.19 -42.47 19.07
C LEU A 835 37.46 -41.75 17.93
N TYR A 836 37.57 -42.25 16.69
CA TYR A 836 36.89 -41.68 15.53
C TYR A 836 35.35 -41.71 15.68
N HIS A 837 34.79 -42.78 16.24
CA HIS A 837 33.36 -42.90 16.48
C HIS A 837 32.85 -42.01 17.62
N SER A 838 33.68 -41.70 18.62
CA SER A 838 33.38 -40.69 19.64
C SER A 838 33.35 -39.30 19.03
N TYR A 839 34.51 -38.82 18.58
CA TYR A 839 34.64 -37.63 17.75
C TYR A 839 35.86 -37.75 16.82
N PRO A 840 35.75 -37.43 15.52
CA PRO A 840 36.88 -37.50 14.58
C PRO A 840 38.14 -36.75 15.06
N VAL A 841 37.96 -35.63 15.76
CA VAL A 841 39.08 -34.83 16.30
C VAL A 841 39.91 -35.55 17.36
N CYS A 842 39.36 -36.56 18.03
CA CYS A 842 40.09 -37.36 19.02
C CYS A 842 41.20 -38.21 18.38
N THR A 843 41.18 -38.40 17.05
CA THR A 843 42.24 -39.10 16.32
C THR A 843 43.43 -38.21 15.95
N LEU A 844 43.35 -36.90 16.19
CA LEU A 844 44.38 -35.94 15.79
C LEU A 844 45.53 -35.94 16.80
N THR A 845 46.73 -36.24 16.29
CA THR A 845 48.01 -36.11 17.00
C THR A 845 48.86 -35.00 16.40
N PHE A 846 49.70 -34.38 17.23
CA PHE A 846 50.55 -33.26 16.88
C PHE A 846 51.98 -33.53 17.35
N GLY A 847 52.95 -33.03 16.58
CA GLY A 847 54.38 -33.11 16.89
C GLY A 847 55.07 -34.25 16.16
N ALA A 848 56.41 -34.19 16.09
CA ALA A 848 57.19 -35.18 15.34
C ALA A 848 57.06 -36.61 15.90
N ASP A 849 56.75 -36.73 17.19
CA ASP A 849 56.64 -37.99 17.92
C ASP A 849 55.17 -38.37 18.22
N ASP A 850 54.19 -37.69 17.62
CA ASP A 850 52.75 -37.85 17.88
C ASP A 850 52.37 -37.74 19.37
N SER A 851 53.17 -36.97 20.13
CA SER A 851 53.10 -36.93 21.58
C SER A 851 52.10 -35.93 22.15
N PHE A 852 51.47 -35.10 21.32
CA PHE A 852 50.40 -34.18 21.71
C PHE A 852 49.10 -34.52 20.98
N THR A 853 47.97 -34.31 21.65
CA THR A 853 46.62 -34.67 21.20
C THR A 853 45.69 -33.46 21.31
N ILE A 854 44.48 -33.55 20.77
CA ILE A 854 43.55 -32.42 20.79
C ILE A 854 43.13 -31.98 22.21
N GLU A 855 43.08 -32.90 23.17
CA GLU A 855 42.80 -32.58 24.58
C GLU A 855 43.89 -31.71 25.21
N ASP A 856 45.15 -31.90 24.81
CA ASP A 856 46.28 -31.08 25.29
C ASP A 856 46.11 -29.63 24.85
N LEU A 857 45.71 -29.41 23.59
CA LEU A 857 45.48 -28.08 23.04
C LEU A 857 44.27 -27.39 23.70
N ALA A 858 43.22 -28.16 24.02
CA ALA A 858 42.06 -27.66 24.75
C ALA A 858 42.43 -27.23 26.18
N LEU A 859 43.23 -28.04 26.88
CA LEU A 859 43.74 -27.72 28.22
C LEU A 859 44.67 -26.50 28.20
N LEU A 860 45.55 -26.35 27.20
CA LEU A 860 46.37 -25.14 27.06
C LEU A 860 45.51 -23.88 26.89
N SER A 861 44.41 -23.97 26.13
CA SER A 861 43.46 -22.85 26.02
C SER A 861 42.76 -22.55 27.35
N GLU A 862 42.48 -23.57 28.16
CA GLU A 862 41.85 -23.39 29.47
C GLU A 862 42.83 -22.84 30.52
N VAL A 863 44.06 -23.34 30.60
CA VAL A 863 45.10 -22.87 31.53
C VAL A 863 45.30 -21.36 31.44
N VAL A 864 45.32 -20.84 30.21
CA VAL A 864 45.46 -19.39 29.95
C VAL A 864 44.20 -18.59 30.31
N SER A 865 43.07 -19.26 30.51
CA SER A 865 41.82 -18.67 30.98
C SER A 865 41.79 -18.47 32.49
N ALA A 866 42.76 -18.97 33.26
CA ALA A 866 42.83 -18.72 34.70
C ALA A 866 42.90 -17.21 35.02
N ARG A 867 42.17 -16.77 36.05
CA ARG A 867 42.15 -15.37 36.47
C ARG A 867 43.47 -14.90 37.05
N ASP A 868 44.09 -15.75 37.86
CA ASP A 868 45.33 -15.47 38.60
C ASP A 868 46.45 -16.41 38.16
N THR A 869 47.71 -15.95 38.23
CA THR A 869 48.88 -16.74 37.84
C THR A 869 49.08 -17.98 38.72
N SER A 870 48.67 -17.92 39.99
CA SER A 870 48.74 -19.07 40.91
C SER A 870 47.82 -20.22 40.48
N VAL A 871 46.63 -19.89 39.97
CA VAL A 871 45.65 -20.87 39.47
C VAL A 871 46.14 -21.45 38.16
N LEU A 872 46.68 -20.60 37.27
CA LEU A 872 47.34 -21.02 36.03
C LEU A 872 48.44 -22.05 36.29
N GLU A 873 49.35 -21.74 37.22
CA GLU A 873 50.46 -22.63 37.58
C GLU A 873 49.98 -23.94 38.22
N ALA A 874 48.93 -23.88 39.06
CA ALA A 874 48.34 -25.08 39.65
C ALA A 874 47.78 -26.02 38.57
N ASP A 875 46.96 -25.52 37.66
CA ASP A 875 46.37 -26.30 36.58
C ASP A 875 47.44 -26.81 35.60
N PHE A 876 48.41 -25.97 35.22
CA PHE A 876 49.48 -26.34 34.31
C PHE A 876 50.36 -27.45 34.90
N ASN A 877 50.79 -27.32 36.16
CA ASN A 877 51.69 -28.29 36.78
C ASN A 877 51.01 -29.65 36.96
N VAL A 878 49.71 -29.69 37.28
CA VAL A 878 48.98 -30.96 37.44
C VAL A 878 48.74 -31.62 36.08
N TRP A 879 48.15 -30.91 35.12
CA TRP A 879 47.81 -31.47 33.81
C TRP A 879 49.01 -31.75 32.91
N PHE A 880 50.15 -31.10 33.10
CA PHE A 880 51.32 -31.30 32.22
C PHE A 880 52.56 -31.87 32.95
N SER A 881 52.44 -32.31 34.21
CA SER A 881 53.55 -32.91 35.00
C SER A 881 54.33 -34.04 34.29
N GLY A 882 53.65 -34.82 33.45
CA GLY A 882 54.26 -35.94 32.70
C GLY A 882 54.61 -35.62 31.24
N ARG A 883 54.38 -34.38 30.77
CA ARG A 883 54.65 -33.95 29.40
C ARG A 883 55.85 -33.01 29.37
N SER A 884 56.70 -33.15 28.36
CA SER A 884 57.88 -32.29 28.17
C SER A 884 57.51 -30.96 27.52
N ILE A 885 56.71 -30.15 28.23
CA ILE A 885 56.25 -28.82 27.82
C ILE A 885 56.58 -27.80 28.90
N THR A 886 57.04 -26.61 28.48
CA THR A 886 57.39 -25.52 29.40
C THR A 886 56.62 -24.26 29.06
N TYR A 887 55.99 -23.64 30.07
CA TYR A 887 55.36 -22.33 29.94
C TYR A 887 56.43 -21.23 30.03
N THR A 888 56.55 -20.39 29.01
CA THR A 888 57.56 -19.32 28.95
C THR A 888 57.01 -17.94 29.35
N GLY A 889 55.72 -17.83 29.63
CA GLY A 889 55.05 -16.57 29.96
C GLY A 889 54.32 -15.91 28.79
N VAL A 890 53.90 -14.66 29.01
CA VAL A 890 53.31 -13.79 27.98
C VAL A 890 54.44 -13.20 27.14
N THR A 891 54.47 -13.51 25.85
CA THR A 891 55.52 -13.03 24.94
C THR A 891 55.22 -11.66 24.36
N ASP A 892 53.94 -11.38 24.10
CA ASP A 892 53.50 -10.10 23.56
C ASP A 892 52.16 -9.67 24.17
N TYR A 893 52.05 -8.36 24.40
CA TYR A 893 50.80 -7.69 24.72
C TYR A 893 50.30 -6.98 23.47
N LEU A 894 49.31 -7.58 22.83
CA LEU A 894 48.73 -7.06 21.60
C LEU A 894 47.69 -6.00 21.98
N SER A 895 48.08 -4.73 21.94
CA SER A 895 47.17 -3.64 22.32
C SER A 895 46.10 -3.37 21.26
N ALA A 896 44.83 -3.43 21.68
CA ALA A 896 43.67 -2.97 20.92
C ALA A 896 42.78 -2.14 21.86
N ASP A 897 42.48 -0.89 21.48
CA ASP A 897 41.49 -0.05 22.17
C ASP A 897 41.78 0.22 23.66
N GLY A 898 43.05 0.46 24.02
CA GLY A 898 43.45 0.75 25.41
C GLY A 898 43.55 -0.50 26.28
N VAL A 899 43.32 -1.67 25.69
CA VAL A 899 43.23 -2.97 26.36
C VAL A 899 44.17 -3.96 25.67
N SER A 900 44.98 -4.71 26.42
CA SER A 900 45.94 -5.67 25.85
C SER A 900 45.37 -7.09 25.79
N TRP A 901 45.44 -7.71 24.62
CA TRP A 901 45.30 -9.16 24.49
C TRP A 901 46.65 -9.79 24.82
N ALA A 902 46.64 -10.94 25.48
CA ALA A 902 47.86 -11.63 25.87
C ALA A 902 48.13 -12.79 24.91
N MET A 903 49.37 -12.87 24.43
CA MET A 903 49.86 -14.04 23.70
C MET A 903 50.78 -14.84 24.62
N HIS A 904 50.33 -16.03 25.01
CA HIS A 904 51.06 -16.95 25.89
C HIS A 904 51.83 -17.96 25.05
N ARG A 905 53.08 -18.24 25.44
CA ARG A 905 53.91 -19.22 24.73
C ARG A 905 54.20 -20.45 25.58
N PHE A 906 54.07 -21.61 24.95
CA PHE A 906 54.46 -22.90 25.50
C PHE A 906 55.37 -23.61 24.52
N ASP A 907 56.50 -24.12 24.99
CA ASP A 907 57.49 -24.81 24.16
C ASP A 907 57.54 -26.29 24.53
N ALA A 908 57.38 -27.16 23.54
CA ALA A 908 57.55 -28.60 23.65
C ALA A 908 58.74 -29.04 22.79
N SER A 909 59.94 -28.89 23.35
CA SER A 909 61.21 -29.07 22.65
C SER A 909 61.43 -30.48 22.10
N SER A 910 60.93 -31.52 22.78
CA SER A 910 61.02 -32.92 22.32
C SER A 910 60.19 -33.16 21.05
N ALA A 911 58.95 -32.68 21.05
CA ALA A 911 58.01 -32.82 19.94
C ALA A 911 58.27 -31.82 18.79
N LYS A 912 59.23 -30.90 18.96
CA LYS A 912 59.53 -29.78 18.06
C LYS A 912 58.31 -28.88 17.81
N LEU A 913 57.52 -28.61 18.85
CA LEU A 913 56.34 -27.75 18.78
C LEU A 913 56.50 -26.49 19.66
N THR A 914 55.92 -25.39 19.21
CA THR A 914 55.70 -24.18 19.99
C THR A 914 54.23 -23.79 19.86
N PHE A 915 53.52 -23.74 20.98
CA PHE A 915 52.12 -23.32 21.03
C PHE A 915 52.03 -21.85 21.43
N LEU A 916 51.30 -21.07 20.63
CA LEU A 916 50.97 -19.68 20.95
C LEU A 916 49.47 -19.58 21.23
N VAL A 917 49.12 -19.32 22.48
CA VAL A 917 47.72 -19.25 22.94
C VAL A 917 47.33 -17.78 23.11
N VAL A 918 46.33 -17.33 22.36
CA VAL A 918 45.83 -15.96 22.40
C VAL A 918 44.59 -15.89 23.30
N SER A 919 44.61 -14.99 24.29
CA SER A 919 43.50 -14.78 25.22
C SER A 919 43.05 -13.32 25.25
N ASN A 920 41.74 -13.14 25.42
CA ASN A 920 41.12 -11.82 25.59
C ASN A 920 40.02 -11.87 26.67
N PRO A 921 40.33 -11.48 27.92
CA PRO A 921 39.34 -11.46 28.99
C PRO A 921 38.41 -10.24 28.93
N TYR A 922 38.67 -9.27 28.04
CA TYR A 922 37.99 -7.98 28.06
C TYR A 922 36.79 -7.93 27.11
N ALA A 923 35.63 -7.57 27.66
CA ALA A 923 34.38 -7.49 26.93
C ALA A 923 34.38 -6.42 25.83
N ILE A 924 34.88 -5.21 26.12
CA ILE A 924 34.81 -4.11 25.14
C ILE A 924 35.57 -4.42 23.86
N SER A 925 36.79 -4.97 23.96
CA SER A 925 37.61 -5.32 22.81
C SER A 925 37.00 -6.50 22.03
N SER A 926 36.32 -7.43 22.71
CA SER A 926 35.57 -8.52 22.05
C SER A 926 34.33 -7.99 21.32
N ILE A 927 33.56 -7.09 21.93
CA ILE A 927 32.37 -6.46 21.34
C ILE A 927 32.73 -5.62 20.12
N VAL A 928 33.76 -4.77 20.22
CA VAL A 928 34.27 -4.00 19.07
C VAL A 928 34.90 -4.94 18.04
N GLY A 929 35.54 -6.03 18.47
CA GLY A 929 36.06 -7.08 17.60
C GLY A 929 34.99 -7.78 16.76
N MET A 930 33.74 -7.86 17.24
CA MET A 930 32.62 -8.40 16.46
C MET A 930 32.33 -7.60 15.17
N THR A 931 32.84 -6.38 15.03
CA THR A 931 32.80 -5.62 13.76
C THR A 931 33.55 -6.30 12.61
N ALA A 932 34.42 -7.28 12.90
CA ALA A 932 35.00 -8.13 11.85
C ALA A 932 33.92 -9.01 11.17
N TRP A 933 32.89 -9.44 11.90
CA TRP A 933 31.81 -10.32 11.42
C TRP A 933 30.45 -9.65 11.28
N ILE A 934 30.34 -8.34 11.55
CA ILE A 934 29.06 -7.60 11.56
C ILE A 934 28.30 -7.72 10.24
N ASP A 935 29.00 -7.67 9.12
CA ASP A 935 28.43 -7.81 7.79
C ASP A 935 27.80 -9.21 7.58
N SER A 936 28.50 -10.26 8.06
CA SER A 936 27.99 -11.63 8.00
C SER A 936 26.81 -11.84 8.95
N LEU A 937 26.79 -11.17 10.09
CA LEU A 937 25.66 -11.19 11.02
C LEU A 937 24.44 -10.48 10.41
N ALA A 938 24.66 -9.34 9.75
CA ALA A 938 23.62 -8.60 9.05
C ALA A 938 23.00 -9.42 7.91
N LEU A 939 23.81 -10.20 7.17
CA LEU A 939 23.33 -11.05 6.08
C LEU A 939 22.65 -12.35 6.56
N ALA A 940 22.81 -12.74 7.84
CA ALA A 940 22.33 -14.01 8.37
C ALA A 940 20.85 -14.35 8.07
N PRO A 941 19.88 -13.40 8.12
CA PRO A 941 18.48 -13.67 7.81
C PRO A 941 18.24 -14.16 6.37
N LEU A 942 19.11 -13.78 5.43
CA LEU A 942 19.03 -14.17 4.01
C LEU A 942 19.98 -15.32 3.65
N ASN A 943 20.97 -15.59 4.52
CA ASN A 943 22.05 -16.55 4.25
C ASN A 943 21.57 -18.01 4.11
N ILE A 944 20.40 -18.35 4.68
CA ILE A 944 19.80 -19.70 4.57
C ILE A 944 19.55 -20.08 3.10
N PHE A 945 19.27 -19.09 2.24
CA PHE A 945 18.98 -19.29 0.82
C PHE A 945 20.10 -18.79 -0.10
N LEU A 946 21.33 -18.62 0.42
CA LEU A 946 22.48 -18.15 -0.35
C LEU A 946 23.59 -19.21 -0.41
N PRO A 947 24.18 -19.45 -1.60
CA PRO A 947 25.43 -20.19 -1.68
C PRO A 947 26.56 -19.44 -0.94
N TRP A 948 27.41 -20.15 -0.19
CA TRP A 948 28.46 -19.52 0.63
C TRP A 948 29.42 -18.62 -0.16
N MET A 949 29.77 -18.99 -1.41
CA MET A 949 30.63 -18.15 -2.28
C MET A 949 29.99 -16.79 -2.59
N TRP A 950 28.66 -16.76 -2.72
CA TRP A 950 27.92 -15.53 -2.96
C TRP A 950 27.79 -14.73 -1.68
N ALA A 951 27.62 -15.41 -0.53
CA ALA A 951 27.66 -14.75 0.77
C ALA A 951 28.98 -14.02 1.00
N ASP A 952 30.13 -14.65 0.73
CA ASP A 952 31.46 -14.02 0.83
C ASP A 952 31.58 -12.78 -0.09
N THR A 953 31.06 -12.87 -1.32
CA THR A 953 31.08 -11.74 -2.27
C THR A 953 30.17 -10.59 -1.80
N ILE A 954 28.96 -10.89 -1.33
CA ILE A 954 28.02 -9.87 -0.83
C ILE A 954 28.56 -9.23 0.43
N VAL A 955 29.11 -10.02 1.35
CA VAL A 955 29.76 -9.54 2.58
C VAL A 955 30.92 -8.60 2.22
N LEU A 956 31.78 -8.96 1.27
CA LEU A 956 32.86 -8.08 0.81
C LEU A 956 32.35 -6.71 0.33
N VAL A 957 31.21 -6.67 -0.36
CA VAL A 957 30.58 -5.42 -0.81
C VAL A 957 29.97 -4.64 0.37
N MET A 958 29.32 -5.33 1.32
CA MET A 958 28.73 -4.73 2.52
C MET A 958 29.79 -4.12 3.45
N SER A 959 30.96 -4.78 3.58
CA SER A 959 32.09 -4.38 4.43
C SER A 959 32.79 -3.08 4.06
N PHE A 960 32.29 -2.31 3.08
CA PHE A 960 32.87 -1.01 2.76
C PHE A 960 32.83 -0.06 3.97
N SER A 961 31.79 -0.13 4.80
CA SER A 961 31.60 0.70 6.00
C SER A 961 32.72 0.45 7.02
N VAL A 962 33.09 -0.81 7.24
CA VAL A 962 34.19 -1.23 8.11
C VAL A 962 35.54 -0.74 7.58
N LYS A 963 35.70 -0.58 6.26
CA LYS A 963 36.92 0.00 5.65
C LYS A 963 37.00 1.52 5.77
N LEU A 964 35.89 2.22 6.04
CA LEU A 964 35.87 3.68 6.23
C LEU A 964 36.36 4.09 7.64
N ILE A 965 36.36 3.16 8.60
CA ILE A 965 36.79 3.39 9.98
C ILE A 965 37.99 2.50 10.28
N SER A 966 39.05 3.08 10.85
CA SER A 966 40.26 2.35 11.20
C SER A 966 40.10 1.55 12.50
N PHE A 967 39.36 0.45 12.46
CA PHE A 967 39.21 -0.45 13.62
C PHE A 967 40.53 -1.15 13.97
N LYS A 968 40.85 -1.23 15.27
CA LYS A 968 42.14 -1.76 15.73
C LYS A 968 42.29 -3.28 15.63
N TRP A 969 41.20 -4.03 15.47
CA TRP A 969 41.29 -5.48 15.22
C TRP A 969 42.02 -5.81 13.90
N ILE A 970 42.05 -4.90 12.91
CA ILE A 970 42.83 -5.08 11.68
C ILE A 970 44.33 -5.04 12.00
N SER A 971 44.76 -4.00 12.74
CA SER A 971 46.15 -3.89 13.21
C SER A 971 46.54 -5.02 14.17
N LEU A 972 45.57 -5.58 14.88
CA LEU A 972 45.76 -6.71 15.76
C LEU A 972 46.10 -7.99 14.98
N ILE A 973 45.41 -8.28 13.88
CA ILE A 973 45.75 -9.40 12.99
C ILE A 973 47.18 -9.23 12.47
N ASP A 974 47.56 -8.03 12.02
CA ASP A 974 48.90 -7.76 11.50
C ASP A 974 49.98 -7.87 12.59
N SER A 975 49.65 -7.47 13.82
CA SER A 975 50.57 -7.56 14.96
C SER A 975 50.73 -9.00 15.43
N LEU A 976 49.63 -9.76 15.53
CA LEU A 976 49.66 -11.19 15.86
C LEU A 976 50.42 -12.01 14.79
N SER A 977 50.19 -11.71 13.51
CA SER A 977 50.87 -12.40 12.40
C SER A 977 52.39 -12.13 12.43
N ARG A 978 52.80 -10.88 12.67
CA ARG A 978 54.22 -10.52 12.82
C ARG A 978 54.85 -11.17 14.04
N ALA A 979 54.18 -11.09 15.20
CA ALA A 979 54.65 -11.70 16.43
C ALA A 979 54.84 -13.22 16.23
N ALA A 980 53.85 -13.91 15.65
CA ALA A 980 53.97 -15.35 15.37
C ALA A 980 55.13 -15.69 14.40
N GLN A 981 55.35 -14.86 13.37
CA GLN A 981 56.49 -15.02 12.45
C GLN A 981 57.84 -14.78 13.14
N GLU A 982 57.93 -13.78 14.02
CA GLU A 982 59.11 -13.52 14.83
C GLU A 982 59.43 -14.72 15.74
N GLN A 983 58.42 -15.30 16.39
CA GLN A 983 58.60 -16.53 17.17
C GLN A 983 59.10 -17.71 16.31
N ARG A 984 58.56 -17.89 15.10
CA ARG A 984 59.04 -18.92 14.15
C ARG A 984 60.47 -18.65 13.67
N SER A 985 60.91 -17.40 13.57
CA SER A 985 62.29 -17.07 13.19
C SER A 985 63.30 -17.42 14.28
N GLN A 986 62.86 -17.43 15.55
CA GLN A 986 63.69 -17.72 16.72
C GLN A 986 63.75 -19.21 17.06
N SER A 987 62.88 -20.04 16.48
CA SER A 987 62.77 -21.47 16.79
C SER A 987 62.62 -22.33 15.54
N THR A 988 63.25 -23.50 15.51
CA THR A 988 63.03 -24.50 14.45
C THR A 988 61.74 -25.31 14.63
N ASN A 989 61.04 -25.11 15.76
CA ASN A 989 59.79 -25.80 16.11
C ASN A 989 58.61 -25.33 15.25
N GLU A 990 57.74 -26.27 14.87
CA GLU A 990 56.47 -25.95 14.25
C GLU A 990 55.60 -25.12 15.20
N VAL A 991 55.01 -24.05 14.69
CA VAL A 991 54.22 -23.10 15.48
C VAL A 991 52.73 -23.40 15.27
N ILE A 992 52.01 -23.61 16.38
CA ILE A 992 50.57 -23.85 16.37
C ILE A 992 49.88 -22.71 17.14
N LEU A 993 48.91 -22.06 16.48
CA LEU A 993 48.13 -20.97 17.06
C LEU A 993 46.83 -21.50 17.69
N ILE A 994 46.62 -21.20 18.97
CA ILE A 994 45.44 -21.61 19.72
C ILE A 994 44.69 -20.37 20.19
N GLY A 995 43.35 -20.41 20.16
CA GLY A 995 42.55 -19.34 20.75
C GLY A 995 41.11 -19.74 20.95
N SER A 996 40.44 -19.05 21.88
CA SER A 996 39.02 -19.26 22.19
C SER A 996 38.20 -17.99 21.91
N GLY A 997 36.91 -18.17 21.62
CA GLY A 997 35.98 -17.05 21.43
C GLY A 997 36.40 -16.11 20.28
N VAL A 998 36.25 -14.80 20.47
CA VAL A 998 36.63 -13.79 19.46
C VAL A 998 38.13 -13.82 19.17
N ALA A 999 38.96 -14.10 20.19
CA ALA A 999 40.40 -14.23 20.03
C ALA A 999 40.77 -15.42 19.12
N GLY A 1000 40.05 -16.54 19.25
CA GLY A 1000 40.16 -17.68 18.33
C GLY A 1000 39.82 -17.29 16.88
N GLY A 1001 38.76 -16.50 16.68
CA GLY A 1001 38.41 -16.00 15.35
C GLY A 1001 39.53 -15.19 14.70
N ILE A 1002 40.12 -14.24 15.43
CA ILE A 1002 41.26 -13.45 14.95
C ILE A 1002 42.52 -14.30 14.74
N SER A 1003 42.78 -15.25 15.64
CA SER A 1003 43.88 -16.20 15.54
C SER A 1003 43.81 -17.04 14.25
N SER A 1004 42.62 -17.50 13.87
CA SER A 1004 42.41 -18.22 12.62
C SER A 1004 42.77 -17.40 11.37
N VAL A 1005 42.52 -16.08 11.40
CA VAL A 1005 42.89 -15.18 10.30
C VAL A 1005 44.40 -15.06 10.19
N SER A 1006 45.08 -14.85 11.33
CA SER A 1006 46.54 -14.77 11.38
C SER A 1006 47.19 -16.08 10.92
N ALA A 1007 46.64 -17.23 11.31
CA ALA A 1007 47.11 -18.55 10.91
C ALA A 1007 47.14 -18.74 9.39
N VAL A 1008 46.04 -18.38 8.71
CA VAL A 1008 45.95 -18.47 7.25
C VAL A 1008 46.92 -17.51 6.56
N ARG A 1009 47.15 -16.31 7.11
CA ARG A 1009 48.11 -15.33 6.57
C ARG A 1009 49.56 -15.80 6.69
N THR A 1010 49.92 -16.42 7.81
CA THR A 1010 51.28 -16.89 8.07
C THR A 1010 51.54 -18.29 7.53
N GLY A 1011 50.50 -19.06 7.22
CA GLY A 1011 50.58 -20.47 6.84
C GLY A 1011 50.89 -21.39 8.02
N PHE A 1012 50.45 -21.01 9.23
CA PHE A 1012 50.62 -21.82 10.44
C PHE A 1012 49.33 -22.58 10.76
N SER A 1013 49.46 -23.76 11.37
CA SER A 1013 48.31 -24.54 11.84
C SER A 1013 47.64 -23.84 13.02
N SER A 1014 46.32 -23.81 13.04
CA SER A 1014 45.54 -23.22 14.13
C SER A 1014 44.36 -24.09 14.55
N VAL A 1015 44.20 -24.23 15.85
CA VAL A 1015 43.06 -24.90 16.48
C VAL A 1015 42.31 -23.86 17.30
N VAL A 1016 41.04 -23.65 16.97
CA VAL A 1016 40.21 -22.62 17.60
C VAL A 1016 39.00 -23.22 18.28
N PHE A 1017 38.72 -22.73 19.49
CA PHE A 1017 37.66 -23.24 20.35
C PHE A 1017 36.52 -22.24 20.51
N ALA A 1018 35.28 -22.66 20.29
CA ALA A 1018 34.08 -21.82 20.41
C ALA A 1018 34.21 -20.45 19.70
N ALA A 1019 34.87 -20.43 18.54
CA ALA A 1019 35.24 -19.20 17.84
C ALA A 1019 34.33 -18.94 16.61
N PRO A 1020 34.15 -17.67 16.21
CA PRO A 1020 33.43 -17.36 14.98
C PRO A 1020 34.23 -17.85 13.76
N GLY A 1021 33.51 -18.33 12.75
CA GLY A 1021 34.09 -18.78 11.49
C GLY A 1021 34.55 -17.65 10.59
N ILE A 1022 35.44 -17.93 9.65
CA ILE A 1022 35.97 -16.92 8.72
C ILE A 1022 35.56 -17.14 7.26
N LEU A 1023 34.75 -18.18 6.98
CA LEU A 1023 34.43 -18.59 5.60
C LEU A 1023 33.68 -17.52 4.79
N HIS A 1024 32.74 -16.80 5.42
CA HIS A 1024 31.97 -15.73 4.78
C HIS A 1024 32.72 -14.38 4.72
N ILE A 1025 33.91 -14.29 5.32
CA ILE A 1025 34.71 -13.05 5.36
C ILE A 1025 36.09 -13.22 4.72
N LEU A 1026 36.34 -14.31 3.99
CA LEU A 1026 37.62 -14.58 3.34
C LEU A 1026 37.97 -13.48 2.35
N GLY A 1027 37.02 -13.07 1.50
CA GLY A 1027 37.19 -12.00 0.53
C GLY A 1027 37.45 -10.65 1.19
N LYS A 1028 36.76 -10.35 2.30
CA LYS A 1028 36.98 -9.14 3.12
C LYS A 1028 38.41 -9.05 3.64
N LEU A 1029 38.97 -10.18 4.06
CA LEU A 1029 40.29 -10.29 4.69
C LEU A 1029 41.44 -10.54 3.70
N GLY A 1030 41.13 -10.81 2.42
CA GLY A 1030 42.10 -11.14 1.38
C GLY A 1030 42.68 -12.55 1.51
N LEU A 1031 41.90 -13.50 2.04
CA LEU A 1031 42.30 -14.89 2.26
C LEU A 1031 41.72 -15.83 1.21
N THR A 1032 42.33 -17.01 1.04
CA THR A 1032 41.85 -18.06 0.13
C THR A 1032 41.16 -19.19 0.89
N PHE A 1033 40.17 -19.83 0.24
CA PHE A 1033 39.50 -21.01 0.79
C PHE A 1033 40.48 -22.16 1.06
N GLU A 1034 41.44 -22.40 0.16
CA GLU A 1034 42.46 -23.44 0.33
C GLU A 1034 43.34 -23.20 1.56
N GLY A 1035 43.73 -21.94 1.80
CA GLY A 1035 44.50 -21.57 2.99
C GLY A 1035 43.70 -21.79 4.28
N TYR A 1036 42.44 -21.33 4.31
CA TYR A 1036 41.53 -21.62 5.42
C TYR A 1036 41.38 -23.13 5.64
N HIS A 1037 41.16 -23.89 4.57
CA HIS A 1037 40.89 -25.31 4.67
C HIS A 1037 42.09 -26.13 5.16
N LYS A 1038 43.31 -25.69 4.81
CA LYS A 1038 44.54 -26.37 5.18
C LYS A 1038 45.00 -26.06 6.60
N TYR A 1039 44.77 -24.84 7.10
CA TYR A 1039 45.44 -24.34 8.30
C TYR A 1039 44.52 -24.13 9.50
N VAL A 1040 43.20 -24.23 9.37
CA VAL A 1040 42.26 -23.92 10.47
C VAL A 1040 41.37 -25.12 10.80
N LEU A 1041 41.44 -25.56 12.06
CA LEU A 1041 40.52 -26.52 12.66
C LEU A 1041 39.64 -25.81 13.70
N ALA A 1042 38.31 -25.91 13.55
CA ALA A 1042 37.36 -25.26 14.45
C ALA A 1042 36.61 -26.30 15.29
N ILE A 1043 36.66 -26.15 16.61
CA ILE A 1043 35.96 -27.01 17.56
C ILE A 1043 35.00 -26.16 18.37
N GLY A 1044 33.71 -26.52 18.39
CA GLY A 1044 32.68 -25.79 19.11
C GLY A 1044 31.62 -26.71 19.68
N ALA A 1045 30.59 -26.14 20.28
CA ALA A 1045 29.44 -26.90 20.80
C ALA A 1045 28.26 -26.87 19.82
N TYR A 1046 27.39 -27.88 19.85
CA TYR A 1046 26.18 -27.92 19.01
C TYR A 1046 25.28 -26.69 19.19
N TYR A 1047 25.10 -26.27 20.44
CA TYR A 1047 24.34 -25.09 20.84
C TYR A 1047 25.22 -23.86 21.12
N GLY A 1048 26.48 -23.90 20.68
CA GLY A 1048 27.31 -22.70 20.69
C GLY A 1048 26.70 -21.66 19.75
N LEU A 1049 26.61 -20.41 20.22
CA LEU A 1049 26.08 -19.32 19.40
C LEU A 1049 27.17 -18.73 18.50
N LEU A 1050 28.41 -18.66 19.01
CA LEU A 1050 29.52 -17.97 18.35
C LEU A 1050 30.10 -18.77 17.17
N ASP A 1051 30.14 -20.09 17.25
CA ASP A 1051 30.62 -20.98 16.19
C ASP A 1051 29.68 -21.06 14.98
N ASN A 1052 28.46 -20.52 15.07
CA ASN A 1052 27.55 -20.40 13.94
C ASN A 1052 27.70 -19.05 13.20
N VAL A 1053 28.54 -18.14 13.70
CA VAL A 1053 28.81 -16.82 13.10
C VAL A 1053 29.89 -16.95 12.02
N GLY A 1054 29.78 -16.18 10.94
CA GLY A 1054 30.85 -16.03 9.94
C GLY A 1054 31.08 -17.20 8.99
N GLY A 1055 30.31 -18.29 9.15
CA GLY A 1055 30.40 -19.48 8.29
C GLY A 1055 31.64 -20.33 8.56
N GLN A 1056 31.46 -21.65 8.58
CA GLN A 1056 32.54 -22.62 8.77
C GLN A 1056 32.36 -23.76 7.79
N ASP A 1057 33.47 -24.32 7.32
CA ASP A 1057 33.44 -25.52 6.50
C ASP A 1057 33.03 -26.73 7.34
N ALA A 1058 32.04 -27.49 6.86
CA ALA A 1058 31.50 -28.64 7.58
C ALA A 1058 32.53 -29.77 7.74
N SER A 1059 33.55 -29.85 6.88
CA SER A 1059 34.62 -30.86 7.01
C SER A 1059 35.68 -30.51 8.06
N LEU A 1060 35.77 -29.24 8.46
CA LEU A 1060 36.80 -28.73 9.39
C LEU A 1060 36.22 -28.30 10.73
N LYS A 1061 34.89 -28.36 10.84
CA LYS A 1061 34.16 -28.04 12.05
C LYS A 1061 33.81 -29.31 12.79
N GLN A 1062 34.25 -29.41 14.04
CA GLN A 1062 33.72 -30.39 14.97
C GLN A 1062 32.76 -29.74 15.96
N LYS A 1063 31.59 -30.35 16.14
CA LYS A 1063 30.61 -29.95 17.16
C LYS A 1063 30.55 -30.99 18.29
N LEU A 1064 30.76 -30.52 19.51
CA LEU A 1064 30.63 -31.28 20.75
C LEU A 1064 29.20 -31.15 21.28
N TRP A 1065 28.66 -32.24 21.82
CA TRP A 1065 27.35 -32.23 22.45
C TRP A 1065 27.39 -31.54 23.80
N CYS A 1066 26.54 -30.51 23.99
CA CYS A 1066 26.44 -29.77 25.24
C CYS A 1066 24.97 -29.67 25.66
N THR A 1067 24.65 -29.99 26.92
CA THR A 1067 23.29 -29.85 27.49
C THR A 1067 23.19 -28.71 28.49
N GLY A 1068 24.25 -27.93 28.67
CA GLY A 1068 24.32 -26.80 29.62
C GLY A 1068 23.75 -25.50 29.06
N THR A 1069 23.99 -24.41 29.80
CA THR A 1069 23.65 -23.05 29.33
C THR A 1069 24.56 -22.66 28.16
N ALA A 1070 24.09 -21.76 27.28
CA ALA A 1070 24.89 -21.29 26.14
C ALA A 1070 26.25 -20.70 26.58
N GLN A 1071 26.30 -20.04 27.73
CA GLN A 1071 27.53 -19.51 28.31
C GLN A 1071 28.50 -20.62 28.74
N TYR A 1072 27.99 -21.69 29.35
CA TYR A 1072 28.80 -22.86 29.71
C TYR A 1072 29.29 -23.61 28.47
N CYS A 1073 28.44 -23.81 27.46
CA CYS A 1073 28.81 -24.51 26.22
C CYS A 1073 29.89 -23.80 25.38
N LEU A 1074 30.12 -22.51 25.63
CA LEU A 1074 31.18 -21.72 25.00
C LEU A 1074 32.43 -21.60 25.86
N SER A 1075 32.41 -22.11 27.11
CA SER A 1075 33.54 -21.99 28.01
C SER A 1075 34.67 -22.95 27.63
N PRO A 1076 35.94 -22.54 27.79
CA PRO A 1076 37.09 -23.43 27.64
C PRO A 1076 36.97 -24.69 28.52
N ALA A 1077 36.49 -24.53 29.76
CA ALA A 1077 36.29 -25.61 30.72
C ALA A 1077 35.30 -26.70 30.24
N PHE A 1078 34.21 -26.34 29.55
CA PHE A 1078 33.32 -27.33 28.97
C PHE A 1078 34.02 -28.13 27.87
N ILE A 1079 34.73 -27.44 26.99
CA ILE A 1079 35.37 -28.03 25.82
C ILE A 1079 36.49 -28.98 26.23
N SER A 1080 37.38 -28.54 27.13
CA SER A 1080 38.48 -29.35 27.65
C SER A 1080 37.96 -30.57 28.41
N LYS A 1081 37.00 -30.40 29.33
CA LYS A 1081 36.37 -31.50 30.07
C LYS A 1081 35.75 -32.54 29.14
N THR A 1082 34.95 -32.08 28.18
CA THR A 1082 34.26 -32.98 27.25
C THR A 1082 35.25 -33.74 26.38
N LEU A 1083 36.30 -33.08 25.87
CA LEU A 1083 37.34 -33.74 25.09
C LEU A 1083 38.12 -34.75 25.93
N LEU A 1084 38.50 -34.41 27.17
CA LEU A 1084 39.17 -35.36 28.08
C LEU A 1084 38.31 -36.60 28.36
N GLU A 1085 37.01 -36.42 28.62
CA GLU A 1085 36.08 -37.52 28.91
C GLU A 1085 35.78 -38.40 27.68
N THR A 1086 35.73 -37.80 26.49
CA THR A 1086 35.28 -38.52 25.27
C THR A 1086 36.42 -39.09 24.43
N CYS A 1087 37.56 -38.38 24.33
CA CYS A 1087 38.76 -38.88 23.67
C CYS A 1087 39.52 -39.86 24.57
N GLY A 1088 39.32 -39.81 25.89
CA GLY A 1088 40.01 -40.69 26.83
C GLY A 1088 41.48 -40.29 26.99
N ASP A 1089 41.83 -39.78 28.16
CA ASP A 1089 43.19 -39.29 28.40
C ASP A 1089 44.15 -40.42 28.79
N THR A 1090 45.14 -40.65 27.93
CA THR A 1090 46.26 -41.57 28.17
C THR A 1090 47.14 -41.17 29.38
N GLY A 1091 47.10 -39.90 29.79
CA GLY A 1091 47.83 -39.38 30.95
C GLY A 1091 47.10 -39.49 32.28
N GLY A 1092 45.84 -39.94 32.29
CA GLY A 1092 45.04 -40.09 33.51
C GLY A 1092 44.61 -38.80 34.19
N ARG A 1093 44.70 -37.68 33.47
CA ARG A 1093 44.35 -36.34 33.92
C ARG A 1093 42.84 -36.23 34.09
N ARG A 1094 42.45 -35.46 35.09
CA ARG A 1094 41.06 -35.29 35.49
C ARG A 1094 40.71 -33.81 35.59
N HIS A 1095 39.43 -33.55 35.39
CA HIS A 1095 38.81 -32.22 35.41
C HIS A 1095 37.65 -32.24 36.42
N VAL A 1096 37.41 -31.12 37.11
CA VAL A 1096 36.27 -30.92 38.03
C VAL A 1096 34.93 -31.02 37.32
#